data_AF-A0A2E4LIU6-F1
#
_entry.id   AF-A0A2E4LIU6-F1
#
_cell.length_a   1.000
_cell.length_b   1.000
_cell.length_c   1.000
_cell.angle_alpha   90.00
_cell.angle_beta   90.00
_cell.angle_gamma   90.00
#
_symmetry.space_group_name_H-M   'P 1'
#
loop_
_entity.id
_entity.type
_entity.pdbx_description
1 polymer ?
#
loop_
_entity_poly.entity_id
_entity_poly.type
_entity_poly.pdbx_seq_one_letter_code
_entity_poly.pdbx_strand_id
1 'polypeptide(L)'
;AVAGFKADQLKAIDATAIAGFGKDQVAGLAPTAMAGFDKDKMAALDSTAVAGFKADQIGALDPTAMAGFKKDQIGALDTTAMAGFKSDQVAALDPTAVAGFKKDQIGALDATAVAAFDPNKMAALDPSAMAGFKADQMAALDPNAVAALDSTKVANLDPTAMAGFDQLKLNALDPTAMAGMKKDQVAGLKADAMGGLSAAQMTSLAPTAVAGFKSDQVAALDPTAMAGFKKDQVAAMDSQAMAGFKPTQVAALDDDAVAGFKQTQVAALDATAVAGFKPTQVAALDADAVAGFKKDQMAAIDPTAMAGFKPTQVAALDADAVAGFKPDQVAALDPDAMTGLKQDQVKNLSKNAVGGLTADQFTKLPDDALKGLSKDNLGGLGTDVVKNFDDATIAKLDPTEVKSLAGDDFSKLMTNVDPTKVTADAVDDLLPTGWELDKDTGDLKAPPGAALSFKTIDKAASANINDTSLPPLPDLSKDLALGGGTSDSGGVLAGLDKALDAAAGAGAYKFEQRSDGILNLKTAGADDAAAAFIPDTSKMKQAPAGATPGVSQDDTGAFVLTTDKGYQIPLLPSLADPDAVKNQLPADSKIEVGTGGQTTISDLGDGSDKPVVGMPSPLLVQSDKAPGAYRDGTGADAKIEIVNADGKAQVITPAFKAQDEFKDALSGFGATDVKVNTSGTMDLNFGGQKITLKPHFDIEKGKTDASGEKFPPGVKQVGDKFFFTNENGETQELSVVAAPAT
;
A
#
# COMPACT_ATOMS: atom_id res chain seq x y z
N ALA A 1 27.09 43.86 65.19
CA ALA A 1 26.06 44.71 65.83
C ALA A 1 24.64 44.29 65.41
N VAL A 2 24.39 44.01 64.12
CA VAL A 2 23.01 43.77 63.63
C VAL A 2 22.45 42.35 63.85
N ALA A 3 23.30 41.35 64.14
CA ALA A 3 22.88 39.95 64.33
C ALA A 3 21.86 39.71 65.47
N GLY A 4 21.73 40.65 66.41
CA GLY A 4 20.78 40.54 67.53
C GLY A 4 19.39 41.14 67.25
N PHE A 5 19.15 41.73 66.08
CA PHE A 5 17.85 42.31 65.75
C PHE A 5 16.76 41.24 65.60
N LYS A 6 15.59 41.50 66.18
CA LYS A 6 14.36 40.72 66.00
C LYS A 6 13.44 41.38 64.98
N ALA A 7 12.49 40.63 64.43
CA ALA A 7 11.51 41.12 63.46
C ALA A 7 10.79 42.40 63.92
N ASP A 8 10.25 42.43 65.14
CA ASP A 8 9.54 43.61 65.67
C ASP A 8 10.43 44.85 65.78
N GLN A 9 11.73 44.64 66.04
CA GLN A 9 12.69 45.74 66.14
C GLN A 9 13.01 46.31 64.75
N LEU A 10 13.22 45.45 63.75
CA LEU A 10 13.41 45.91 62.37
C LEU A 10 12.15 46.59 61.82
N LYS A 11 10.96 46.09 62.18
CA LYS A 11 9.69 46.70 61.79
C LYS A 11 9.55 48.15 62.30
N ALA A 12 10.07 48.43 63.49
CA ALA A 12 10.05 49.75 64.11
C ALA A 12 11.15 50.72 63.59
N ILE A 13 12.15 50.23 62.85
CA ILE A 13 13.19 51.05 62.24
C ILE A 13 12.65 51.69 60.94
N ASP A 14 12.85 53.00 60.79
CA ASP A 14 12.46 53.72 59.57
C ASP A 14 13.31 53.28 58.36
N ALA A 15 12.72 53.29 57.17
CA ALA A 15 13.39 52.88 55.93
C ALA A 15 14.68 53.67 55.65
N THR A 16 14.75 54.96 56.05
CA THR A 16 15.94 55.80 55.92
C THR A 16 17.12 55.28 56.74
N ALA A 17 16.85 54.72 57.92
CA ALA A 17 17.89 54.13 58.77
C ALA A 17 18.37 52.78 58.21
N ILE A 18 17.47 52.00 57.59
CA ILE A 18 17.81 50.77 56.88
C ILE A 18 18.72 51.05 55.67
N ALA A 19 18.53 52.19 54.97
CA ALA A 19 19.37 52.58 53.84
C ALA A 19 20.88 52.68 54.16
N GLY A 20 21.25 52.85 55.44
CA GLY A 20 22.64 52.88 55.88
C GLY A 20 23.29 51.50 56.09
N PHE A 21 22.57 50.40 55.87
CA PHE A 21 23.11 49.05 56.01
C PHE A 21 23.97 48.70 54.79
N GLY A 22 25.17 48.16 55.02
CA GLY A 22 26.03 47.61 53.98
C GLY A 22 25.89 46.10 53.83
N LYS A 23 26.64 45.54 52.87
CA LYS A 23 26.65 44.11 52.53
C LYS A 23 26.82 43.20 53.75
N ASP A 24 27.83 43.46 54.57
CA ASP A 24 28.16 42.63 55.73
C ASP A 24 27.12 42.74 56.85
N GLN A 25 26.48 43.91 56.99
CA GLN A 25 25.37 44.07 57.93
C GLN A 25 24.17 43.24 57.47
N VAL A 26 23.76 43.33 56.21
CA VAL A 26 22.65 42.52 55.68
C VAL A 26 22.97 41.02 55.83
N ALA A 27 24.17 40.58 55.44
CA ALA A 27 24.61 39.19 55.57
C ALA A 27 24.66 38.67 57.03
N GLY A 28 24.80 39.58 58.00
CA GLY A 28 24.89 39.28 59.42
C GLY A 28 23.56 39.25 60.17
N LEU A 29 22.43 39.63 59.54
CA LEU A 29 21.10 39.57 60.15
C LEU A 29 20.61 38.11 60.28
N ALA A 30 19.91 37.78 61.35
CA ALA A 30 19.29 36.46 61.48
C ALA A 30 18.11 36.31 60.51
N PRO A 31 17.86 35.12 59.91
CA PRO A 31 16.71 34.90 59.03
C PRO A 31 15.37 35.30 59.67
N THR A 32 15.17 35.00 60.95
CA THR A 32 13.94 35.38 61.68
C THR A 32 13.71 36.88 61.79
N ALA A 33 14.76 37.70 61.61
CA ALA A 33 14.65 39.15 61.60
C ALA A 33 14.02 39.68 60.30
N MET A 34 14.09 38.90 59.21
CA MET A 34 13.63 39.30 57.87
C MET A 34 12.13 39.56 57.78
N ALA A 35 11.33 38.94 58.65
CA ALA A 35 9.90 39.24 58.78
C ALA A 35 9.61 40.69 59.22
N GLY A 36 10.62 41.45 59.66
CA GLY A 36 10.51 42.87 59.97
C GLY A 36 10.70 43.81 58.77
N PHE A 37 11.10 43.29 57.60
CA PHE A 37 11.22 44.08 56.37
C PHE A 37 9.85 44.24 55.69
N ASP A 38 9.62 45.42 55.12
CA ASP A 38 8.48 45.74 54.26
C ASP A 38 9.00 46.32 52.93
N LYS A 39 8.09 46.63 52.01
CA LYS A 39 8.44 47.13 50.67
C LYS A 39 9.29 48.41 50.72
N ASP A 40 9.05 49.29 51.69
CA ASP A 40 9.73 50.58 51.74
C ASP A 40 11.17 50.42 52.25
N LYS A 41 11.38 49.53 53.24
CA LYS A 41 12.71 49.14 53.71
C LYS A 41 13.52 48.43 52.62
N MET A 42 12.90 47.52 51.87
CA MET A 42 13.57 46.85 50.75
C MET A 42 13.96 47.84 49.66
N ALA A 43 13.07 48.79 49.33
CA ALA A 43 13.35 49.83 48.33
C ALA A 43 14.45 50.81 48.77
N ALA A 44 14.67 50.98 50.08
CA ALA A 44 15.65 51.91 50.64
C ALA A 44 17.09 51.36 50.65
N LEU A 45 17.28 50.03 50.64
CA LEU A 45 18.61 49.42 50.52
C LEU A 45 19.25 49.74 49.16
N ASP A 46 20.57 49.90 49.11
CA ASP A 46 21.28 49.93 47.83
C ASP A 46 21.59 48.51 47.31
N SER A 47 22.04 48.41 46.06
CA SER A 47 22.36 47.11 45.44
C SER A 47 23.56 46.41 46.10
N THR A 48 24.48 47.14 46.73
CA THR A 48 25.64 46.56 47.43
C THR A 48 25.19 45.88 48.72
N ALA A 49 24.27 46.50 49.46
CA ALA A 49 23.66 45.94 50.64
C ALA A 49 22.84 44.69 50.30
N VAL A 50 22.03 44.75 49.24
CA VAL A 50 21.23 43.61 48.77
C VAL A 50 22.09 42.42 48.35
N ALA A 51 23.28 42.64 47.80
CA ALA A 51 24.24 41.56 47.50
C ALA A 51 24.73 40.79 48.75
N GLY A 52 24.39 41.23 49.97
CA GLY A 52 24.68 40.55 51.22
C GLY A 52 23.64 39.50 51.64
N PHE A 53 22.45 39.48 51.02
CA PHE A 53 21.41 38.51 51.38
C PHE A 53 21.84 37.07 51.11
N LYS A 54 21.44 36.17 52.01
CA LYS A 54 21.60 34.71 51.91
C LYS A 54 20.27 34.03 51.60
N ALA A 55 20.32 32.78 51.16
CA ALA A 55 19.12 32.01 50.79
C ALA A 55 18.09 31.91 51.94
N ASP A 56 18.55 31.60 53.15
CA ASP A 56 17.70 31.48 54.34
C ASP A 56 17.05 32.82 54.74
N GLN A 57 17.76 33.93 54.52
CA GLN A 57 17.24 35.27 54.74
C GLN A 57 16.19 35.66 53.69
N ILE A 58 16.45 35.42 52.40
CA ILE A 58 15.47 35.65 51.34
C ILE A 58 14.21 34.83 51.61
N GLY A 59 14.34 33.54 51.93
CA GLY A 59 13.21 32.67 52.25
C GLY A 59 12.44 33.03 53.52
N ALA A 60 12.96 33.94 54.35
CA ALA A 60 12.30 34.44 55.55
C ALA A 60 11.67 35.84 55.38
N LEU A 61 11.82 36.48 54.20
CA LEU A 61 11.12 37.72 53.88
C LEU A 61 9.62 37.48 53.71
N ASP A 62 8.81 38.39 54.23
CA ASP A 62 7.38 38.41 53.94
C ASP A 62 7.15 38.73 52.44
N PRO A 63 6.23 38.05 51.73
CA PRO A 63 5.96 38.33 50.32
C PRO A 63 5.68 39.82 50.03
N THR A 64 5.08 40.56 50.96
CA THR A 64 4.82 42.00 50.79
C THR A 64 6.09 42.84 50.70
N ALA A 65 7.21 42.38 51.28
CA ALA A 65 8.50 43.06 51.16
C ALA A 65 9.07 42.95 49.74
N MET A 66 8.72 41.89 49.00
CA MET A 66 9.24 41.61 47.67
C MET A 66 8.87 42.68 46.65
N ALA A 67 7.72 43.33 46.81
CA ALA A 67 7.27 44.45 45.99
C ALA A 67 8.19 45.69 46.09
N GLY A 68 9.08 45.74 47.08
CA GLY A 68 10.06 46.82 47.25
C GLY A 68 11.36 46.65 46.46
N PHE A 69 11.63 45.46 45.91
CA PHE A 69 12.84 45.23 45.13
C PHE A 69 12.84 46.07 43.84
N LYS A 70 14.02 46.58 43.49
CA LYS A 70 14.30 47.30 42.24
C LYS A 70 15.12 46.43 41.30
N LYS A 71 15.11 46.76 40.01
CA LYS A 71 15.88 46.08 38.95
C LYS A 71 17.35 45.85 39.34
N ASP A 72 18.05 46.90 39.75
CA ASP A 72 19.49 46.82 40.07
C ASP A 72 19.77 46.01 41.34
N GLN A 73 18.81 45.92 42.25
CA GLN A 73 18.92 45.12 43.47
C GLN A 73 18.78 43.62 43.15
N ILE A 74 17.79 43.24 42.33
CA ILE A 74 17.65 41.86 41.85
C ILE A 74 18.92 41.42 41.11
N GLY A 75 19.44 42.26 40.22
CA GLY A 75 20.68 41.97 39.48
C GLY A 75 21.96 41.90 40.33
N ALA A 76 21.91 42.37 41.58
CA ALA A 76 23.03 42.33 42.52
C ALA A 76 22.98 41.15 43.50
N LEU A 77 21.86 40.43 43.60
CA LEU A 77 21.75 39.23 44.42
C LEU A 77 22.73 38.15 43.95
N ASP A 78 23.40 37.51 44.90
CA ASP A 78 24.26 36.37 44.60
C ASP A 78 23.41 35.17 44.16
N THR A 79 23.92 34.36 43.22
CA THR A 79 23.24 33.14 42.75
C THR A 79 22.87 32.18 43.89
N THR A 80 23.65 32.13 44.97
CA THR A 80 23.33 31.31 46.14
C THR A 80 22.10 31.81 46.89
N ALA A 81 21.82 33.11 46.89
CA ALA A 81 20.63 33.68 47.51
C ALA A 81 19.35 33.33 46.76
N MET A 82 19.45 33.05 45.45
CA MET A 82 18.32 32.75 44.58
C MET A 82 17.56 31.48 45.01
N ALA A 83 18.26 30.47 45.53
CA ALA A 83 17.64 29.25 46.07
C ALA A 83 16.77 29.50 47.31
N GLY A 84 16.79 30.72 47.86
CA GLY A 84 15.92 31.13 48.97
C GLY A 84 14.51 31.54 48.56
N PHE A 85 14.29 31.90 47.28
CA PHE A 85 13.01 32.42 46.82
C PHE A 85 11.91 31.37 46.87
N LYS A 86 10.75 31.76 47.40
CA LYS A 86 9.53 30.96 47.40
C LYS A 86 8.55 31.44 46.32
N SER A 87 7.58 30.58 46.00
CA SER A 87 6.57 30.84 44.96
C SER A 87 5.74 32.11 45.24
N ASP A 88 5.28 32.31 46.47
CA ASP A 88 4.53 33.50 46.90
C ASP A 88 5.38 34.79 46.87
N GLN A 89 6.67 34.67 47.17
CA GLN A 89 7.62 35.78 47.09
C GLN A 89 7.89 36.20 45.63
N VAL A 90 8.09 35.24 44.72
CA VAL A 90 8.22 35.52 43.28
C VAL A 90 6.93 36.12 42.75
N ALA A 91 5.77 35.60 43.15
CA ALA A 91 4.48 36.15 42.74
C ALA A 91 4.33 37.63 43.13
N ALA A 92 4.88 38.04 44.28
CA ALA A 92 4.82 39.40 44.80
C ALA A 92 5.89 40.36 44.24
N LEU A 93 6.86 39.89 43.44
CA LEU A 93 7.83 40.76 42.77
C LEU A 93 7.14 41.65 41.72
N ASP A 94 7.53 42.92 41.69
CA ASP A 94 7.13 43.84 40.63
C ASP A 94 7.78 43.42 39.28
N PRO A 95 7.05 43.38 38.16
CA PRO A 95 7.62 43.03 36.86
C PRO A 95 8.84 43.86 36.46
N THR A 96 8.93 45.13 36.88
CA THR A 96 10.12 45.97 36.61
C THR A 96 11.36 45.51 37.36
N ALA A 97 11.20 44.88 38.53
CA ALA A 97 12.29 44.28 39.29
C ALA A 97 12.79 42.99 38.63
N VAL A 98 11.86 42.18 38.11
CA VAL A 98 12.13 40.92 37.40
C VAL A 98 13.05 41.13 36.19
N ALA A 99 12.98 42.28 35.53
CA ALA A 99 13.90 42.67 34.46
C ALA A 99 15.39 42.75 34.89
N GLY A 100 15.67 42.68 36.19
CA GLY A 100 17.02 42.67 36.76
C GLY A 100 17.66 41.29 36.82
N PHE A 101 16.90 40.21 36.62
CA PHE A 101 17.43 38.86 36.67
C PHE A 101 18.46 38.61 35.58
N LYS A 102 19.54 37.92 35.96
CA LYS A 102 20.59 37.42 35.07
C LYS A 102 20.42 35.92 34.84
N LYS A 103 21.01 35.40 33.76
CA LYS A 103 20.91 33.97 33.40
C LYS A 103 21.28 33.04 34.57
N ASP A 104 22.37 33.32 35.28
CA ASP A 104 22.86 32.43 36.34
C ASP A 104 21.94 32.48 37.58
N GLN A 105 21.22 33.60 37.77
CA GLN A 105 20.24 33.75 38.84
C GLN A 105 18.95 32.98 38.53
N ILE A 106 18.47 33.06 37.29
CA ILE A 106 17.33 32.25 36.82
C ILE A 106 17.65 30.76 37.00
N GLY A 107 18.84 30.33 36.56
CA GLY A 107 19.26 28.93 36.70
C GLY A 107 19.47 28.46 38.14
N ALA A 108 19.50 29.38 39.12
CA ALA A 108 19.61 29.06 40.54
C ALA A 108 18.26 29.11 41.29
N LEU A 109 17.17 29.54 40.64
CA LEU A 109 15.82 29.45 41.21
C LEU A 109 15.31 28.01 41.21
N ASP A 110 14.58 27.61 42.25
CA ASP A 110 13.86 26.34 42.23
C ASP A 110 12.67 26.40 41.25
N ALA A 111 12.33 25.27 40.63
CA ALA A 111 11.21 25.18 39.69
C ALA A 111 9.86 25.63 40.29
N THR A 112 9.66 25.44 41.60
CA THR A 112 8.46 25.90 42.33
C THR A 112 8.39 27.42 42.45
N ALA A 113 9.54 28.10 42.53
CA ALA A 113 9.62 29.55 42.50
C ALA A 113 9.37 30.08 41.08
N VAL A 114 9.95 29.42 40.07
CA VAL A 114 9.71 29.75 38.66
C VAL A 114 8.25 29.59 38.26
N ALA A 115 7.51 28.62 38.82
CA ALA A 115 6.08 28.44 38.56
C ALA A 115 5.21 29.68 38.87
N ALA A 116 5.70 30.62 39.69
CA ALA A 116 4.99 31.87 40.00
C ALA A 116 5.24 33.01 38.99
N PHE A 117 6.03 32.77 37.93
CA PHE A 117 6.17 33.72 36.85
C PHE A 117 4.87 33.77 36.04
N ASP A 118 4.21 34.92 36.09
CA ASP A 118 3.02 35.22 35.30
C ASP A 118 3.39 35.87 33.93
N PRO A 119 2.42 36.09 33.03
CA PRO A 119 2.70 36.68 31.72
C PRO A 119 3.39 38.06 31.78
N ASN A 120 3.09 38.90 32.77
CA ASN A 120 3.70 40.22 32.90
C ASN A 120 5.18 40.11 33.29
N LYS A 121 5.50 39.16 34.18
CA LYS A 121 6.88 38.88 34.60
C LYS A 121 7.70 38.30 33.45
N MET A 122 7.13 37.35 32.71
CA MET A 122 7.77 36.78 31.52
C MET A 122 7.99 37.83 30.42
N ALA A 123 7.04 38.74 30.22
CA ALA A 123 7.19 39.84 29.26
C ALA A 123 8.31 40.83 29.68
N ALA A 124 8.45 41.11 30.97
CA ALA A 124 9.42 42.05 31.52
C ALA A 124 10.86 41.50 31.64
N LEU A 125 11.05 40.17 31.64
CA LEU A 125 12.37 39.54 31.68
C LEU A 125 13.25 40.02 30.52
N ASP A 126 14.51 40.29 30.82
CA ASP A 126 15.53 40.54 29.80
C ASP A 126 15.75 39.27 28.97
N PRO A 127 15.76 39.34 27.62
CA PRO A 127 15.95 38.16 26.78
C PRO A 127 17.21 37.36 27.11
N SER A 128 18.29 37.99 27.58
CA SER A 128 19.53 37.29 27.95
C SER A 128 19.37 36.39 29.18
N ALA A 129 18.37 36.64 30.03
CA ALA A 129 18.07 35.81 31.18
C ALA A 129 17.45 34.46 30.77
N MET A 130 16.86 34.37 29.58
CA MET A 130 16.23 33.14 29.07
C MET A 130 17.23 31.98 28.95
N ALA A 131 18.51 32.28 28.72
CA ALA A 131 19.59 31.29 28.67
C ALA A 131 19.84 30.59 30.01
N GLY A 132 19.25 31.09 31.10
CA GLY A 132 19.35 30.51 32.43
C GLY A 132 18.31 29.43 32.75
N PHE A 133 17.20 29.39 31.99
CA PHE A 133 16.12 28.43 32.26
C PHE A 133 16.58 26.99 32.00
N LYS A 134 16.16 26.09 32.89
CA LYS A 134 16.36 24.64 32.80
C LYS A 134 15.07 23.94 32.37
N ALA A 135 15.18 22.67 31.99
CA ALA A 135 14.04 21.87 31.53
C ALA A 135 12.94 21.72 32.59
N ASP A 136 13.30 21.49 33.86
CA ASP A 136 12.36 21.37 34.97
C ASP A 136 11.66 22.70 35.31
N GLN A 137 12.40 23.81 35.20
CA GLN A 137 11.85 25.16 35.35
C GLN A 137 10.87 25.50 34.23
N MET A 138 11.23 25.22 32.96
CA MET A 138 10.31 25.39 31.84
C MET A 138 9.08 24.49 31.95
N ALA A 139 9.24 23.27 32.48
CA ALA A 139 8.13 22.35 32.73
C ALA A 139 7.16 22.88 33.81
N ALA A 140 7.66 23.64 34.78
CA ALA A 140 6.87 24.19 35.87
C ALA A 140 6.11 25.49 35.52
N LEU A 141 6.46 26.16 34.41
CA LEU A 141 5.74 27.36 33.96
C LEU A 141 4.32 27.04 33.50
N ASP A 142 3.39 27.93 33.84
CA ASP A 142 2.03 27.91 33.29
C ASP A 142 2.05 28.24 31.78
N PRO A 143 1.24 27.57 30.95
CA PRO A 143 1.16 27.86 29.52
C PRO A 143 0.88 29.33 29.19
N ASN A 144 0.13 30.07 30.02
CA ASN A 144 -0.10 31.50 29.80
C ASN A 144 1.16 32.33 29.98
N ALA A 145 2.06 31.92 30.89
CA ALA A 145 3.35 32.57 31.06
C ALA A 145 4.25 32.34 29.83
N VAL A 146 4.20 31.13 29.26
CA VAL A 146 4.89 30.78 28.00
C VAL A 146 4.36 31.59 26.82
N ALA A 147 3.05 31.88 26.78
CA ALA A 147 2.45 32.72 25.74
C ALA A 147 3.02 34.15 25.69
N ALA A 148 3.64 34.64 26.77
CA ALA A 148 4.27 35.96 26.83
C ALA A 148 5.70 35.99 26.25
N LEU A 149 6.24 34.85 25.80
CA LEU A 149 7.54 34.77 25.15
C LEU A 149 7.45 35.34 23.73
N ASP A 150 8.33 36.28 23.42
CA ASP A 150 8.53 36.78 22.05
C ASP A 150 9.68 36.03 21.37
N SER A 151 9.90 36.31 20.08
CA SER A 151 10.94 35.67 19.28
C SER A 151 12.36 35.91 19.81
N THR A 152 12.63 37.05 20.45
CA THR A 152 13.96 37.33 21.03
C THR A 152 14.20 36.50 22.28
N LYS A 153 13.16 36.25 23.09
CA LYS A 153 13.23 35.40 24.28
C LYS A 153 13.38 33.93 23.88
N VAL A 154 12.58 33.46 22.94
CA VAL A 154 12.71 32.10 22.40
C VAL A 154 14.11 31.89 21.81
N ALA A 155 14.64 32.87 21.07
CA ALA A 155 15.98 32.79 20.50
C ALA A 155 17.12 32.72 21.54
N ASN A 156 16.89 33.09 22.80
CA ASN A 156 17.88 33.03 23.87
C ASN A 156 17.70 31.82 24.81
N LEU A 157 16.66 31.00 24.65
CA LEU A 157 16.51 29.76 25.41
C LEU A 157 17.64 28.79 25.11
N ASP A 158 18.16 28.15 26.15
CA ASP A 158 19.11 27.05 25.96
C ASP A 158 18.39 25.84 25.31
N PRO A 159 18.99 25.14 24.33
CA PRO A 159 18.39 23.95 23.73
C PRO A 159 17.95 22.88 24.73
N THR A 160 18.62 22.76 25.88
CA THR A 160 18.25 21.79 26.91
C THR A 160 16.96 22.15 27.65
N ALA A 161 16.59 23.44 27.72
CA ALA A 161 15.32 23.88 28.31
C ALA A 161 14.10 23.44 27.48
N MET A 162 14.29 23.17 26.19
CA MET A 162 13.22 22.73 25.30
C MET A 162 12.59 21.40 25.73
N ALA A 163 13.32 20.56 26.47
CA ALA A 163 12.79 19.32 27.05
C ALA A 163 11.70 19.54 28.12
N GLY A 164 11.53 20.78 28.60
CA GLY A 164 10.46 21.19 29.51
C GLY A 164 9.16 21.61 28.83
N PHE A 165 9.15 21.76 27.49
CA PHE A 165 7.92 22.02 26.75
C PHE A 165 7.08 20.74 26.65
N ASP A 166 5.77 20.92 26.80
CA ASP A 166 4.76 19.91 26.52
C ASP A 166 3.81 20.45 25.43
N GLN A 167 2.80 19.65 25.09
CA GLN A 167 1.80 19.99 24.08
C GLN A 167 1.08 21.32 24.36
N LEU A 168 0.71 21.59 25.62
CA LEU A 168 -0.03 22.78 26.00
C LEU A 168 0.83 24.03 25.89
N LYS A 169 2.10 23.94 26.29
CA LYS A 169 3.06 25.05 26.19
C LYS A 169 3.40 25.40 24.75
N LEU A 170 3.60 24.40 23.89
CA LEU A 170 3.79 24.66 22.46
C LEU A 170 2.52 25.26 21.84
N ASN A 171 1.33 24.78 22.19
CA ASN A 171 0.08 25.35 21.68
C ASN A 171 -0.13 26.81 22.12
N ALA A 172 0.22 27.14 23.37
CA ALA A 172 0.06 28.49 23.93
C ALA A 172 1.08 29.52 23.38
N LEU A 173 2.20 29.07 22.82
CA LEU A 173 3.23 29.96 22.31
C LEU A 173 2.74 30.74 21.08
N ASP A 174 2.87 32.07 21.11
CA ASP A 174 2.42 32.89 19.98
C ASP A 174 3.16 32.50 18.68
N PRO A 175 2.47 32.38 17.53
CA PRO A 175 3.10 32.05 16.26
C PRO A 175 4.31 32.93 15.92
N THR A 176 4.26 34.23 16.23
CA THR A 176 5.37 35.17 15.96
C THR A 176 6.64 34.85 16.77
N ALA A 177 6.50 34.21 17.93
CA ALA A 177 7.63 33.77 18.74
C ALA A 177 8.42 32.62 18.09
N MET A 178 7.76 31.80 17.27
CA MET A 178 8.40 30.69 16.55
C MET A 178 9.51 31.14 15.59
N ALA A 179 9.47 32.39 15.13
CA ALA A 179 10.52 32.97 14.29
C ALA A 179 11.89 33.03 15.03
N GLY A 180 11.88 32.98 16.36
CA GLY A 180 13.08 32.95 17.19
C GLY A 180 13.72 31.56 17.36
N MET A 181 13.00 30.49 17.02
CA MET A 181 13.47 29.11 17.20
C MET A 181 14.71 28.83 16.34
N LYS A 182 15.68 28.12 16.92
CA LYS A 182 16.88 27.62 16.23
C LYS A 182 16.82 26.11 16.04
N LYS A 183 17.68 25.62 15.15
CA LYS A 183 17.85 24.18 14.85
C LYS A 183 17.95 23.33 16.11
N ASP A 184 18.88 23.67 17.01
CA ASP A 184 19.16 22.86 18.20
C ASP A 184 18.00 22.90 19.21
N GLN A 185 17.20 23.98 19.22
CA GLN A 185 16.03 24.08 20.08
C GLN A 185 14.90 23.19 19.59
N VAL A 186 14.66 23.15 18.27
CA VAL A 186 13.70 22.20 17.67
C VAL A 186 14.15 20.76 17.95
N ALA A 187 15.46 20.48 17.82
CA ALA A 187 16.02 19.17 18.16
C ALA A 187 15.89 18.81 19.66
N GLY A 188 15.83 19.81 20.55
CA GLY A 188 15.67 19.63 21.99
C GLY A 188 14.23 19.38 22.45
N LEU A 189 13.22 19.60 21.59
CA LEU A 189 11.82 19.27 21.90
C LEU A 189 11.61 17.76 21.98
N LYS A 190 10.71 17.33 22.85
CA LYS A 190 10.26 15.92 22.90
C LYS A 190 9.22 15.65 21.83
N ALA A 191 9.14 14.40 21.36
CA ALA A 191 8.17 14.01 20.33
C ALA A 191 6.71 14.22 20.80
N ASP A 192 6.38 13.91 22.05
CA ASP A 192 5.04 14.08 22.63
C ASP A 192 4.56 15.54 22.70
N ALA A 193 5.49 16.51 22.75
CA ALA A 193 5.14 17.92 22.69
C ALA A 193 4.70 18.36 21.29
N MET A 194 5.19 17.71 20.23
CA MET A 194 5.04 18.17 18.84
C MET A 194 3.59 18.22 18.36
N GLY A 195 2.70 17.41 18.94
CA GLY A 195 1.25 17.47 18.69
C GLY A 195 0.59 18.78 19.13
N GLY A 196 1.34 19.69 19.76
CA GLY A 196 0.87 21.01 20.21
C GLY A 196 1.02 22.09 19.16
N LEU A 197 1.81 21.83 18.11
CA LEU A 197 2.06 22.80 17.05
C LEU A 197 0.85 22.93 16.12
N SER A 198 0.51 24.18 15.81
CA SER A 198 -0.52 24.56 14.85
C SER A 198 0.08 24.93 13.49
N ALA A 199 -0.76 24.96 12.45
CA ALA A 199 -0.34 25.43 11.12
C ALA A 199 0.27 26.84 11.15
N ALA A 200 -0.26 27.75 11.97
CA ALA A 200 0.25 29.12 12.08
C ALA A 200 1.66 29.18 12.70
N GLN A 201 1.93 28.32 13.69
CA GLN A 201 3.25 28.19 14.29
C GLN A 201 4.25 27.56 13.31
N MET A 202 3.82 26.52 12.59
CA MET A 202 4.62 25.92 11.52
C MET A 202 4.97 26.95 10.43
N THR A 203 4.01 27.77 10.01
CA THR A 203 4.19 28.86 9.03
C THR A 203 5.27 29.87 9.45
N SER A 204 5.44 30.06 10.76
CA SER A 204 6.30 31.08 11.36
C SER A 204 7.70 30.57 11.72
N LEU A 205 7.92 29.25 11.70
CA LEU A 205 9.24 28.65 11.89
C LEU A 205 10.20 29.05 10.76
N ALA A 206 11.43 29.41 11.10
CA ALA A 206 12.45 29.62 10.09
C ALA A 206 12.84 28.28 9.41
N PRO A 207 13.13 28.25 8.09
CA PRO A 207 13.62 27.05 7.41
C PRO A 207 14.85 26.42 8.10
N THR A 208 15.74 27.24 8.65
CA THR A 208 16.91 26.77 9.41
C THR A 208 16.55 26.05 10.71
N ALA A 209 15.42 26.38 11.33
CA ALA A 209 14.93 25.70 12.53
C ALA A 209 14.32 24.34 12.17
N VAL A 210 13.63 24.27 11.03
CA VAL A 210 13.01 23.05 10.51
C VAL A 210 14.05 21.95 10.21
N ALA A 211 15.29 22.32 9.88
CA ALA A 211 16.40 21.37 9.78
C ALA A 211 16.74 20.62 11.09
N GLY A 212 16.16 21.03 12.23
CA GLY A 212 16.34 20.41 13.54
C GLY A 212 15.33 19.32 13.88
N PHE A 213 14.30 19.11 13.05
CA PHE A 213 13.34 18.03 13.25
C PHE A 213 14.02 16.66 13.17
N LYS A 214 13.58 15.76 14.05
CA LYS A 214 13.88 14.32 14.04
C LYS A 214 12.67 13.54 13.54
N SER A 215 12.87 12.29 13.11
CA SER A 215 11.79 11.45 12.57
C SER A 215 10.68 11.18 13.59
N ASP A 216 11.02 10.94 14.86
CA ASP A 216 10.05 10.74 15.94
C ASP A 216 9.18 11.98 16.20
N GLN A 217 9.76 13.17 16.08
CA GLN A 217 9.07 14.44 16.19
C GLN A 217 8.12 14.67 15.00
N VAL A 218 8.56 14.40 13.77
CA VAL A 218 7.70 14.49 12.58
C VAL A 218 6.53 13.50 12.69
N ALA A 219 6.78 12.27 13.15
CA ALA A 219 5.74 11.26 13.34
C ALA A 219 4.68 11.65 14.38
N ALA A 220 5.01 12.56 15.31
CA ALA A 220 4.13 13.06 16.35
C ALA A 220 3.41 14.38 15.99
N LEU A 221 3.73 15.00 14.84
CA LEU A 221 2.99 16.18 14.36
C LEU A 221 1.54 15.81 14.02
N ASP A 222 0.61 16.67 14.41
CA ASP A 222 -0.77 16.55 13.97
C ASP A 222 -0.87 16.86 12.46
N PRO A 223 -1.64 16.09 11.66
CA PRO A 223 -1.83 16.39 10.24
C PRO A 223 -2.26 17.83 9.95
N THR A 224 -3.02 18.48 10.84
CA THR A 224 -3.43 19.88 10.68
C THR A 224 -2.25 20.86 10.72
N ALA A 225 -1.17 20.54 11.46
CA ALA A 225 0.04 21.34 11.49
C ALA A 225 0.79 21.30 10.15
N MET A 226 0.66 20.19 9.41
CA MET A 226 1.37 19.97 8.15
C MET A 226 0.99 21.00 7.07
N ALA A 227 -0.25 21.48 7.08
CA ALA A 227 -0.74 22.53 6.20
C ALA A 227 -0.05 23.90 6.40
N GLY A 228 0.75 24.05 7.47
CA GLY A 228 1.54 25.24 7.73
C GLY A 228 2.97 25.19 7.19
N PHE A 229 3.42 24.06 6.64
CA PHE A 229 4.74 23.98 6.00
C PHE A 229 4.76 24.82 4.71
N LYS A 230 5.91 25.41 4.43
CA LYS A 230 6.21 26.14 3.20
C LYS A 230 7.27 25.41 2.39
N LYS A 231 7.33 25.71 1.09
CA LYS A 231 8.36 25.22 0.17
C LYS A 231 9.78 25.24 0.75
N ASP A 232 10.24 26.41 1.21
CA ASP A 232 11.61 26.58 1.71
C ASP A 232 11.87 25.78 3.00
N GLN A 233 10.84 25.55 3.81
CA GLN A 233 10.94 24.76 5.04
C GLN A 233 11.11 23.28 4.72
N VAL A 234 10.28 22.74 3.83
CA VAL A 234 10.41 21.36 3.35
C VAL A 234 11.78 21.16 2.70
N ALA A 235 12.21 22.09 1.84
CA ALA A 235 13.53 22.05 1.21
C ALA A 235 14.71 22.08 2.21
N ALA A 236 14.50 22.62 3.42
CA ALA A 236 15.50 22.69 4.48
C ALA A 236 15.45 21.50 5.46
N MET A 237 14.41 20.67 5.43
CA MET A 237 14.32 19.47 6.28
C MET A 237 15.48 18.51 6.00
N ASP A 238 16.01 17.91 7.06
CA ASP A 238 16.97 16.83 6.89
C ASP A 238 16.26 15.58 6.33
N SER A 239 16.92 14.88 5.40
CA SER A 239 16.48 13.57 4.89
C SER A 239 16.12 12.58 6.01
N GLN A 240 16.83 12.60 7.14
CA GLN A 240 16.55 11.69 8.26
C GLN A 240 15.19 11.95 8.92
N ALA A 241 14.68 13.18 8.86
CA ALA A 241 13.36 13.51 9.39
C ALA A 241 12.23 12.94 8.52
N MET A 242 12.49 12.70 7.23
CA MET A 242 11.49 12.26 6.25
C MET A 242 10.93 10.87 6.57
N ALA A 243 11.72 10.00 7.20
CA ALA A 243 11.27 8.69 7.68
C ALA A 243 10.18 8.78 8.77
N GLY A 244 9.96 9.96 9.35
CA GLY A 244 8.89 10.19 10.32
C GLY A 244 7.51 10.41 9.71
N PHE A 245 7.41 10.69 8.41
CA PHE A 245 6.13 11.02 7.78
C PHE A 245 5.18 9.83 7.75
N LYS A 246 3.90 10.11 8.03
CA LYS A 246 2.78 9.19 7.87
C LYS A 246 1.95 9.57 6.64
N PRO A 247 1.21 8.63 6.03
CA PRO A 247 0.37 8.93 4.86
C PRO A 247 -0.61 10.11 5.09
N THR A 248 -1.23 10.21 6.27
CA THR A 248 -2.14 11.32 6.61
C THR A 248 -1.44 12.68 6.68
N GLN A 249 -0.15 12.71 7.01
CA GLN A 249 0.64 13.93 7.07
C GLN A 249 1.09 14.38 5.68
N VAL A 250 1.51 13.44 4.83
CA VAL A 250 1.80 13.73 3.41
C VAL A 250 0.55 14.28 2.71
N ALA A 251 -0.61 13.65 2.92
CA ALA A 251 -1.88 14.10 2.37
C ALA A 251 -2.32 15.50 2.84
N ALA A 252 -1.80 15.97 3.98
CA ALA A 252 -2.14 17.26 4.58
C ALA A 252 -1.19 18.40 4.21
N LEU A 253 -0.03 18.11 3.60
CA LEU A 253 0.80 19.14 2.98
C LEU A 253 0.06 19.82 1.82
N ASP A 254 0.30 21.11 1.62
CA ASP A 254 -0.16 21.77 0.40
C ASP A 254 0.79 21.50 -0.78
N ASP A 255 0.35 21.84 -1.99
CA ASP A 255 1.11 21.59 -3.21
C ASP A 255 2.43 22.40 -3.24
N ASP A 256 2.49 23.59 -2.62
CA ASP A 256 3.70 24.44 -2.61
C ASP A 256 4.78 23.87 -1.67
N ALA A 257 4.38 23.37 -0.50
CA ALA A 257 5.25 22.63 0.41
C ALA A 257 5.79 21.37 -0.26
N VAL A 258 4.94 20.62 -0.99
CA VAL A 258 5.36 19.44 -1.74
C VAL A 258 6.36 19.80 -2.85
N ALA A 259 6.20 20.95 -3.52
CA ALA A 259 7.18 21.44 -4.48
C ALA A 259 8.54 21.82 -3.87
N GLY A 260 8.69 21.75 -2.54
CA GLY A 260 9.96 21.94 -1.83
C GLY A 260 10.76 20.65 -1.59
N PHE A 261 10.18 19.48 -1.86
CA PHE A 261 10.90 18.21 -1.70
C PHE A 261 12.12 18.14 -2.63
N LYS A 262 13.18 17.50 -2.13
CA LYS A 262 14.39 17.17 -2.89
C LYS A 262 14.50 15.67 -3.11
N GLN A 263 15.33 15.28 -4.08
CA GLN A 263 15.60 13.88 -4.40
C GLN A 263 15.92 13.02 -3.16
N THR A 264 16.87 13.47 -2.33
CA THR A 264 17.29 12.74 -1.12
C THR A 264 16.21 12.64 -0.05
N GLN A 265 15.25 13.56 -0.06
CA GLN A 265 14.14 13.57 0.89
C GLN A 265 13.04 12.60 0.45
N VAL A 266 12.68 12.60 -0.84
CA VAL A 266 11.75 11.60 -1.42
C VAL A 266 12.31 10.19 -1.23
N ALA A 267 13.61 9.99 -1.49
CA ALA A 267 14.29 8.71 -1.27
C ALA A 267 14.31 8.24 0.19
N ALA A 268 14.11 9.15 1.15
CA ALA A 268 14.11 8.86 2.59
C ALA A 268 12.70 8.73 3.19
N LEU A 269 11.64 8.99 2.43
CA LEU A 269 10.26 8.69 2.85
C LEU A 269 10.08 7.17 3.00
N ASP A 270 9.32 6.75 4.00
CA ASP A 270 8.87 5.36 4.06
C ASP A 270 7.88 5.06 2.93
N ALA A 271 7.87 3.81 2.45
CA ALA A 271 6.93 3.38 1.40
C ALA A 271 5.46 3.56 1.80
N THR A 272 5.14 3.47 3.10
CA THR A 272 3.77 3.73 3.59
C THR A 272 3.40 5.20 3.55
N ALA A 273 4.36 6.12 3.65
CA ALA A 273 4.11 7.56 3.62
C ALA A 273 3.71 8.03 2.21
N VAL A 274 4.34 7.47 1.17
CA VAL A 274 4.09 7.89 -0.22
C VAL A 274 2.67 7.53 -0.71
N ALA A 275 2.01 6.57 -0.08
CA ALA A 275 0.58 6.27 -0.31
C ALA A 275 -0.33 7.46 0.05
N GLY A 276 0.15 8.43 0.83
CA GLY A 276 -0.58 9.65 1.18
C GLY A 276 -0.56 10.73 0.12
N PHE A 277 0.23 10.60 -0.95
CA PHE A 277 0.28 11.61 -2.02
C PHE A 277 -1.05 11.70 -2.77
N LYS A 278 -1.46 12.93 -3.08
CA LYS A 278 -2.59 13.24 -3.95
C LYS A 278 -2.11 13.53 -5.38
N PRO A 279 -2.99 13.45 -6.40
CA PRO A 279 -2.62 13.77 -7.77
C PRO A 279 -2.02 15.16 -7.93
N THR A 280 -2.57 16.19 -7.28
CA THR A 280 -2.07 17.57 -7.37
C THR A 280 -0.68 17.73 -6.75
N GLN A 281 -0.41 16.98 -5.68
CA GLN A 281 0.87 16.99 -4.99
C GLN A 281 1.95 16.29 -5.84
N VAL A 282 1.64 15.14 -6.44
CA VAL A 282 2.55 14.49 -7.41
C VAL A 282 2.85 15.44 -8.57
N ALA A 283 1.84 16.14 -9.09
CA ALA A 283 2.00 17.12 -10.16
C ALA A 283 2.84 18.36 -9.76
N ALA A 284 3.00 18.62 -8.46
CA ALA A 284 3.76 19.72 -7.89
C ALA A 284 5.23 19.37 -7.59
N LEU A 285 5.57 18.09 -7.42
CA LEU A 285 6.96 17.64 -7.30
C LEU A 285 7.76 18.07 -8.53
N ASP A 286 9.02 18.49 -8.34
CA ASP A 286 9.90 18.65 -9.48
C ASP A 286 10.45 17.30 -9.97
N ALA A 287 11.05 17.30 -11.16
CA ALA A 287 11.58 16.08 -11.77
C ALA A 287 12.74 15.49 -10.94
N ASP A 288 13.55 16.33 -10.29
CA ASP A 288 14.68 15.88 -9.46
C ASP A 288 14.18 15.16 -8.18
N ALA A 289 13.11 15.66 -7.55
CA ALA A 289 12.46 15.01 -6.43
C ALA A 289 11.88 13.65 -6.82
N VAL A 290 11.22 13.58 -7.99
CA VAL A 290 10.67 12.33 -8.53
C VAL A 290 11.76 11.29 -8.82
N ALA A 291 12.95 11.70 -9.25
CA ALA A 291 14.10 10.82 -9.40
C ALA A 291 14.59 10.21 -8.07
N GLY A 292 14.04 10.63 -6.93
CA GLY A 292 14.29 10.06 -5.60
C GLY A 292 13.42 8.86 -5.27
N PHE A 293 12.33 8.60 -6.01
CA PHE A 293 11.47 7.45 -5.75
C PHE A 293 12.22 6.12 -5.95
N LYS A 294 11.94 5.17 -5.06
CA LYS A 294 12.47 3.80 -5.08
C LYS A 294 11.40 2.81 -5.50
N LYS A 295 11.82 1.60 -5.87
CA LYS A 295 10.93 0.49 -6.26
C LYS A 295 9.77 0.26 -5.29
N ASP A 296 10.06 0.10 -4.00
CA ASP A 296 9.03 -0.20 -2.99
C ASP A 296 8.09 0.99 -2.75
N GLN A 297 8.57 2.22 -2.94
CA GLN A 297 7.73 3.42 -2.85
C GLN A 297 6.80 3.51 -4.06
N MET A 298 7.30 3.25 -5.28
CA MET A 298 6.43 3.20 -6.47
C MET A 298 5.41 2.06 -6.37
N ALA A 299 5.77 0.92 -5.78
CA ALA A 299 4.81 -0.15 -5.53
C ALA A 299 3.73 0.23 -4.49
N ALA A 300 3.97 1.23 -3.64
CA ALA A 300 3.08 1.65 -2.57
C ALA A 300 2.29 2.94 -2.88
N ILE A 301 2.62 3.67 -3.95
CA ILE A 301 1.87 4.86 -4.34
C ILE A 301 0.42 4.47 -4.70
N ASP A 302 -0.54 5.28 -4.25
CA ASP A 302 -1.94 5.03 -4.57
C ASP A 302 -2.17 5.19 -6.09
N PRO A 303 -2.89 4.27 -6.76
CA PRO A 303 -3.17 4.38 -8.19
C PRO A 303 -3.79 5.72 -8.58
N THR A 304 -4.63 6.33 -7.74
CA THR A 304 -5.24 7.64 -8.04
C THR A 304 -4.19 8.74 -8.17
N ALA A 305 -3.13 8.70 -7.37
CA ALA A 305 -2.06 9.70 -7.41
C ALA A 305 -1.24 9.62 -8.71
N MET A 306 -1.25 8.48 -9.41
CA MET A 306 -0.54 8.29 -10.67
C MET A 306 -1.00 9.26 -11.76
N ALA A 307 -2.27 9.69 -11.73
CA ALA A 307 -2.81 10.69 -12.64
C ALA A 307 -2.13 12.08 -12.52
N GLY A 308 -1.38 12.31 -11.44
CA GLY A 308 -0.60 13.53 -11.23
C GLY A 308 0.74 13.59 -11.95
N PHE A 309 1.27 12.45 -12.42
CA PHE A 309 2.57 12.41 -13.09
C PHE A 309 2.54 13.14 -14.43
N LYS A 310 3.58 13.95 -14.67
CA LYS A 310 3.82 14.68 -15.92
C LYS A 310 4.91 13.98 -16.74
N PRO A 311 4.99 14.24 -18.07
CA PRO A 311 6.02 13.63 -18.92
C PRO A 311 7.45 13.82 -18.40
N THR A 312 7.78 15.03 -17.92
CA THR A 312 9.12 15.34 -17.40
C THR A 312 9.44 14.60 -16.10
N GLN A 313 8.42 14.28 -15.30
CA GLN A 313 8.58 13.53 -14.05
C GLN A 313 8.73 12.04 -14.34
N VAL A 314 7.90 11.48 -15.23
CA VAL A 314 8.03 10.09 -15.69
C VAL A 314 9.41 9.86 -16.30
N ALA A 315 9.90 10.80 -17.12
CA ALA A 315 11.24 10.74 -17.70
C ALA A 315 12.37 10.77 -16.65
N ALA A 316 12.12 11.29 -15.46
CA ALA A 316 13.11 11.41 -14.38
C ALA A 316 13.11 10.21 -13.42
N LEU A 317 12.08 9.36 -13.44
CA LEU A 317 12.05 8.14 -12.65
C LEU A 317 13.24 7.23 -12.99
N ASP A 318 13.87 6.67 -11.98
CA ASP A 318 14.87 5.63 -12.18
C ASP A 318 14.23 4.36 -12.75
N ALA A 319 14.94 3.63 -13.62
CA ALA A 319 14.42 2.40 -14.21
C ALA A 319 14.12 1.33 -13.15
N ASP A 320 14.85 1.29 -12.03
CA ASP A 320 14.56 0.39 -10.91
C ASP A 320 13.28 0.79 -10.16
N ALA A 321 12.96 2.08 -10.11
CA ALA A 321 11.72 2.57 -9.51
C ALA A 321 10.50 2.14 -10.35
N VAL A 322 10.61 2.22 -11.67
CA VAL A 322 9.56 1.80 -12.62
C VAL A 322 9.26 0.30 -12.52
N ALA A 323 10.24 -0.53 -12.16
CA ALA A 323 10.02 -1.96 -11.90
C ALA A 323 9.08 -2.24 -10.70
N GLY A 324 8.77 -1.22 -9.89
CA GLY A 324 7.79 -1.29 -8.80
C GLY A 324 6.34 -1.10 -9.25
N PHE A 325 6.08 -0.69 -10.50
CA PHE A 325 4.72 -0.42 -10.98
C PHE A 325 3.83 -1.66 -10.96
N LYS A 326 2.58 -1.45 -10.55
CA LYS A 326 1.48 -2.41 -10.61
C LYS A 326 0.57 -2.12 -11.81
N PRO A 327 -0.23 -3.11 -12.28
CA PRO A 327 -1.08 -2.93 -13.46
C PRO A 327 -2.09 -1.78 -13.32
N ASP A 328 -2.71 -1.63 -12.16
CA ASP A 328 -3.67 -0.58 -11.84
C ASP A 328 -3.03 0.82 -11.79
N GLN A 329 -1.80 0.92 -11.30
CA GLN A 329 -1.02 2.15 -11.32
C GLN A 329 -0.65 2.58 -12.75
N VAL A 330 -0.27 1.62 -13.61
CA VAL A 330 -0.01 1.89 -15.03
C VAL A 330 -1.29 2.36 -15.71
N ALA A 331 -2.41 1.66 -15.50
CA ALA A 331 -3.71 2.05 -16.07
C ALA A 331 -4.18 3.45 -15.62
N ALA A 332 -3.76 3.90 -14.43
CA ALA A 332 -4.12 5.20 -13.88
C ALA A 332 -3.20 6.36 -14.30
N LEU A 333 -2.08 6.11 -15.00
CA LEU A 333 -1.26 7.17 -15.58
C LEU A 333 -2.04 7.95 -16.64
N ASP A 334 -1.87 9.27 -16.66
CA ASP A 334 -2.39 10.08 -17.76
C ASP A 334 -1.72 9.65 -19.08
N PRO A 335 -2.47 9.45 -20.19
CA PRO A 335 -1.88 9.09 -21.47
C PRO A 335 -0.77 10.03 -21.93
N ASP A 336 -0.85 11.33 -21.65
CA ASP A 336 0.20 12.27 -22.03
C ASP A 336 1.49 12.04 -21.23
N ALA A 337 1.41 11.56 -19.98
CA ALA A 337 2.58 11.24 -19.17
C ALA A 337 3.47 10.15 -19.79
N MET A 338 2.88 9.25 -20.58
CA MET A 338 3.57 8.16 -21.29
C MET A 338 4.62 8.68 -22.28
N THR A 339 4.47 9.90 -22.79
CA THR A 339 5.45 10.56 -23.67
C THR A 339 6.80 10.79 -23.00
N GLY A 340 6.86 10.69 -21.67
CA GLY A 340 8.10 10.78 -20.88
C GLY A 340 8.86 9.46 -20.73
N LEU A 341 8.25 8.31 -21.03
CA LEU A 341 8.90 7.00 -20.83
C LEU A 341 10.10 6.82 -21.75
N LYS A 342 11.13 6.19 -21.20
CA LYS A 342 12.39 5.84 -21.88
C LYS A 342 12.51 4.34 -22.10
N GLN A 343 13.42 3.95 -23.00
CA GLN A 343 13.67 2.55 -23.35
C GLN A 343 14.04 1.67 -22.14
N ASP A 344 14.95 2.16 -21.31
CA ASP A 344 15.42 1.46 -20.10
C ASP A 344 14.31 1.28 -19.05
N GLN A 345 13.46 2.30 -18.89
CA GLN A 345 12.29 2.24 -18.01
C GLN A 345 11.28 1.19 -18.49
N VAL A 346 10.93 1.19 -19.79
CA VAL A 346 10.00 0.19 -20.35
C VAL A 346 10.57 -1.22 -20.25
N LYS A 347 11.87 -1.39 -20.46
CA LYS A 347 12.56 -2.68 -20.29
C LYS A 347 12.44 -3.23 -18.88
N ASN A 348 12.43 -2.36 -17.87
CA ASN A 348 12.31 -2.73 -16.47
C ASN A 348 10.86 -2.88 -15.97
N LEU A 349 9.84 -2.53 -16.78
CA LEU A 349 8.45 -2.84 -16.44
C LEU A 349 8.25 -4.35 -16.38
N SER A 350 7.52 -4.79 -15.35
CA SER A 350 7.13 -6.20 -15.23
C SER A 350 6.08 -6.59 -16.27
N LYS A 351 5.99 -7.90 -16.58
CA LYS A 351 4.93 -8.46 -17.44
C LYS A 351 3.52 -8.03 -17.00
N ASN A 352 3.28 -7.99 -15.69
CA ASN A 352 1.99 -7.56 -15.15
C ASN A 352 1.77 -6.06 -15.34
N ALA A 353 2.79 -5.23 -15.10
CA ALA A 353 2.69 -3.78 -15.25
C ALA A 353 2.35 -3.37 -16.69
N VAL A 354 3.00 -3.96 -17.70
CA VAL A 354 2.65 -3.68 -19.11
C VAL A 354 1.26 -4.18 -19.50
N GLY A 355 0.73 -5.18 -18.80
CA GLY A 355 -0.67 -5.61 -18.96
C GLY A 355 -1.70 -4.60 -18.47
N GLY A 356 -1.28 -3.62 -17.66
CA GLY A 356 -2.09 -2.46 -17.27
C GLY A 356 -2.14 -1.34 -18.30
N LEU A 357 -1.34 -1.40 -19.38
CA LEU A 357 -1.36 -0.38 -20.42
C LEU A 357 -2.72 -0.36 -21.14
N THR A 358 -3.30 0.82 -21.24
CA THR A 358 -4.48 1.05 -22.09
C THR A 358 -4.05 1.31 -23.54
N ALA A 359 -4.99 1.15 -24.48
CA ALA A 359 -4.75 1.48 -25.88
C ALA A 359 -4.30 2.95 -26.07
N ASP A 360 -4.96 3.89 -25.39
CA ASP A 360 -4.63 5.31 -25.48
C ASP A 360 -3.21 5.59 -24.97
N GLN A 361 -2.83 5.03 -23.82
CA GLN A 361 -1.47 5.15 -23.28
C GLN A 361 -0.41 4.55 -24.21
N PHE A 362 -0.70 3.39 -24.80
CA PHE A 362 0.25 2.73 -25.70
C PHE A 362 0.54 3.59 -26.94
N THR A 363 -0.47 4.25 -27.52
CA THR A 363 -0.28 5.14 -28.68
C THR A 363 0.56 6.39 -28.37
N LYS A 364 0.74 6.72 -27.09
CA LYS A 364 1.52 7.86 -26.61
C LYS A 364 2.97 7.50 -26.27
N LEU A 365 3.33 6.21 -26.28
CA LEU A 365 4.69 5.77 -26.05
C LEU A 365 5.65 6.30 -27.14
N PRO A 366 6.78 6.89 -26.76
CA PRO A 366 7.83 7.25 -27.72
C PRO A 366 8.39 6.03 -28.45
N ASP A 367 8.84 6.22 -29.69
CA ASP A 367 9.39 5.13 -30.51
C ASP A 367 10.58 4.41 -29.85
N ASP A 368 11.44 5.14 -29.15
CA ASP A 368 12.55 4.53 -28.40
C ASP A 368 12.08 3.78 -27.16
N ALA A 369 10.97 4.17 -26.55
CA ALA A 369 10.36 3.44 -25.43
C ALA A 369 9.77 2.09 -25.88
N LEU A 370 9.18 2.03 -27.08
CA LEU A 370 8.67 0.78 -27.67
C LEU A 370 9.76 -0.27 -27.87
N LYS A 371 10.99 0.14 -28.22
CA LYS A 371 12.17 -0.76 -28.28
C LYS A 371 12.62 -1.28 -26.91
N GLY A 372 12.01 -0.78 -25.83
CA GLY A 372 12.19 -1.29 -24.48
C GLY A 372 11.31 -2.50 -24.17
N LEU A 373 10.27 -2.78 -24.97
CA LEU A 373 9.47 -4.00 -24.82
C LEU A 373 10.37 -5.21 -25.09
N SER A 374 10.53 -6.04 -24.06
CA SER A 374 11.47 -7.15 -24.05
C SER A 374 10.73 -8.49 -24.00
N LYS A 375 11.46 -9.59 -24.20
CA LYS A 375 10.93 -10.94 -24.05
C LYS A 375 10.31 -11.21 -22.67
N ASP A 376 10.71 -10.44 -21.66
CA ASP A 376 10.28 -10.62 -20.27
C ASP A 376 8.97 -9.91 -19.96
N ASN A 377 8.56 -8.90 -20.75
CA ASN A 377 7.34 -8.14 -20.52
C ASN A 377 6.35 -8.13 -21.68
N LEU A 378 6.80 -8.21 -22.94
CA LEU A 378 5.95 -8.02 -24.12
C LEU A 378 4.73 -8.96 -24.18
N GLY A 379 4.85 -10.21 -23.73
CA GLY A 379 3.72 -11.15 -23.64
C GLY A 379 2.61 -10.78 -22.65
N GLY A 380 2.87 -9.77 -21.81
CA GLY A 380 1.93 -9.20 -20.85
C GLY A 380 0.97 -8.20 -21.45
N LEU A 381 1.21 -7.68 -22.66
CA LEU A 381 0.33 -6.69 -23.29
C LEU A 381 -1.13 -7.18 -23.37
N GLY A 382 -2.06 -6.29 -23.02
CA GLY A 382 -3.49 -6.54 -23.11
C GLY A 382 -3.95 -6.71 -24.56
N THR A 383 -4.99 -7.51 -24.77
CA THR A 383 -5.55 -7.75 -26.11
C THR A 383 -6.03 -6.47 -26.79
N ASP A 384 -6.53 -5.50 -26.02
CA ASP A 384 -7.03 -4.23 -26.56
C ASP A 384 -5.91 -3.32 -27.06
N VAL A 385 -4.69 -3.48 -26.52
CA VAL A 385 -3.49 -2.83 -27.04
C VAL A 385 -3.06 -3.53 -28.34
N VAL A 386 -2.94 -4.86 -28.31
CA VAL A 386 -2.44 -5.65 -29.46
C VAL A 386 -3.37 -5.57 -30.68
N LYS A 387 -4.69 -5.53 -30.49
CA LYS A 387 -5.69 -5.32 -31.57
C LYS A 387 -5.53 -3.98 -32.31
N ASN A 388 -4.83 -3.03 -31.70
CA ASN A 388 -4.55 -1.72 -32.30
C ASN A 388 -3.19 -1.64 -32.99
N PHE A 389 -2.41 -2.73 -32.99
CA PHE A 389 -1.17 -2.78 -33.76
C PHE A 389 -1.47 -2.64 -35.25
N ASP A 390 -0.57 -1.95 -35.92
CA ASP A 390 -0.46 -1.83 -37.36
C ASP A 390 0.98 -2.16 -37.81
N ASP A 391 1.21 -2.21 -39.11
CA ASP A 391 2.54 -2.47 -39.68
C ASP A 391 3.62 -1.51 -39.12
N ALA A 392 3.25 -0.24 -38.88
CA ALA A 392 4.16 0.76 -38.34
C ALA A 392 4.55 0.47 -36.89
N THR A 393 3.62 -0.04 -36.08
CA THR A 393 3.86 -0.47 -34.71
C THR A 393 4.73 -1.73 -34.67
N ILE A 394 4.41 -2.71 -35.51
CA ILE A 394 5.18 -3.96 -35.65
C ILE A 394 6.64 -3.67 -36.02
N ALA A 395 6.88 -2.74 -36.95
CA ALA A 395 8.22 -2.35 -37.38
C ALA A 395 9.07 -1.65 -36.28
N LYS A 396 8.44 -1.19 -35.19
CA LYS A 396 9.14 -0.54 -34.06
C LYS A 396 9.54 -1.51 -32.94
N LEU A 397 8.99 -2.72 -32.93
CA LEU A 397 9.36 -3.76 -31.96
C LEU A 397 10.78 -4.26 -32.23
N ASP A 398 11.51 -4.65 -31.19
CA ASP A 398 12.82 -5.28 -31.35
C ASP A 398 12.64 -6.75 -31.81
N PRO A 399 13.07 -7.13 -33.03
CA PRO A 399 12.89 -8.49 -33.53
C PRO A 399 13.59 -9.55 -32.67
N THR A 400 14.70 -9.18 -32.01
CA THR A 400 15.46 -10.10 -31.15
C THR A 400 14.65 -10.48 -29.92
N GLU A 401 13.97 -9.50 -29.32
CA GLU A 401 13.13 -9.68 -28.15
C GLU A 401 11.86 -10.46 -28.50
N VAL A 402 11.20 -10.15 -29.63
CA VAL A 402 10.01 -10.88 -30.10
C VAL A 402 10.33 -12.34 -30.40
N LYS A 403 11.46 -12.62 -31.09
CA LYS A 403 11.92 -13.98 -31.38
C LYS A 403 12.28 -14.79 -30.14
N SER A 404 12.55 -14.12 -29.03
CA SER A 404 12.95 -14.72 -27.77
C SER A 404 11.80 -14.87 -26.78
N LEU A 405 10.56 -14.55 -27.19
CA LEU A 405 9.36 -14.78 -26.38
C LEU A 405 9.24 -16.25 -25.99
N ALA A 406 8.89 -16.49 -24.72
CA ALA A 406 8.78 -17.83 -24.14
C ALA A 406 7.32 -18.30 -24.09
N GLY A 407 7.15 -19.62 -23.96
CA GLY A 407 5.81 -20.21 -23.81
C GLY A 407 4.91 -19.91 -25.00
N ASP A 408 3.70 -19.45 -24.70
CA ASP A 408 2.66 -19.11 -25.68
C ASP A 408 2.66 -17.62 -26.07
N ASP A 409 3.53 -16.79 -25.48
CA ASP A 409 3.50 -15.32 -25.64
C ASP A 409 3.61 -14.89 -27.11
N PHE A 410 4.45 -15.56 -27.92
CA PHE A 410 4.54 -15.27 -29.35
C PHE A 410 3.22 -15.54 -30.07
N SER A 411 2.65 -16.73 -29.88
CA SER A 411 1.38 -17.12 -30.50
C SER A 411 0.22 -16.24 -30.04
N LYS A 412 0.20 -15.85 -28.76
CA LYS A 412 -0.77 -14.92 -28.19
C LYS A 412 -0.66 -13.55 -28.81
N LEU A 413 0.56 -13.03 -29.00
CA LEU A 413 0.77 -11.75 -29.68
C LEU A 413 0.23 -11.80 -31.11
N MET A 414 0.64 -12.81 -31.88
CA MET A 414 0.29 -12.92 -33.30
C MET A 414 -1.19 -13.20 -33.55
N THR A 415 -1.88 -13.93 -32.68
CA THR A 415 -3.31 -14.25 -32.86
C THR A 415 -4.24 -13.12 -32.40
N ASN A 416 -3.73 -12.16 -31.63
CA ASN A 416 -4.50 -11.02 -31.14
C ASN A 416 -4.32 -9.73 -31.95
N VAL A 417 -3.41 -9.69 -32.94
CA VAL A 417 -3.33 -8.55 -33.88
C VAL A 417 -4.61 -8.46 -34.72
N ASP A 418 -4.88 -7.29 -35.29
CA ASP A 418 -5.95 -7.15 -36.27
C ASP A 418 -5.40 -7.47 -37.68
N PRO A 419 -5.87 -8.53 -38.35
CA PRO A 419 -5.35 -8.92 -39.66
C PRO A 419 -5.71 -7.92 -40.76
N THR A 420 -6.59 -6.94 -40.48
CA THR A 420 -6.87 -5.83 -41.40
C THR A 420 -5.87 -4.68 -41.29
N LYS A 421 -5.05 -4.66 -40.23
CA LYS A 421 -4.06 -3.61 -39.93
C LYS A 421 -2.61 -4.10 -40.01
N VAL A 422 -2.40 -5.40 -39.82
CA VAL A 422 -1.08 -6.04 -39.83
C VAL A 422 -0.98 -7.00 -41.01
N THR A 423 -0.01 -6.76 -41.87
CA THR A 423 0.29 -7.60 -43.04
C THR A 423 1.24 -8.75 -42.68
N ALA A 424 1.18 -9.85 -43.43
CA ALA A 424 2.09 -10.98 -43.26
C ALA A 424 3.57 -10.58 -43.45
N ASP A 425 3.83 -9.65 -44.37
CA ASP A 425 5.19 -9.16 -44.61
C ASP A 425 5.76 -8.37 -43.43
N ALA A 426 4.93 -7.63 -42.67
CA ALA A 426 5.38 -6.93 -41.48
C ALA A 426 5.85 -7.89 -40.37
N VAL A 427 5.32 -9.11 -40.34
CA VAL A 427 5.57 -10.10 -39.28
C VAL A 427 6.72 -11.06 -39.63
N ASP A 428 7.11 -11.16 -40.90
CA ASP A 428 8.10 -12.13 -41.39
C ASP A 428 9.43 -12.07 -40.60
N ASP A 429 9.88 -10.85 -40.29
CA ASP A 429 11.12 -10.62 -39.54
C ASP A 429 11.00 -10.89 -38.03
N LEU A 430 9.80 -11.14 -37.50
CA LEU A 430 9.54 -11.39 -36.08
C LEU A 430 9.43 -12.88 -35.73
N LEU A 431 9.38 -13.77 -36.72
CA LEU A 431 9.17 -15.21 -36.51
C LEU A 431 10.31 -15.85 -35.67
N PRO A 432 9.98 -16.48 -34.52
CA PRO A 432 10.94 -17.27 -33.75
C PRO A 432 11.40 -18.49 -34.55
N THR A 433 12.49 -19.10 -34.09
CA THR A 433 13.05 -20.28 -34.76
C THR A 433 12.02 -21.42 -34.84
N GLY A 434 11.78 -21.92 -36.04
CA GLY A 434 10.88 -23.05 -36.31
C GLY A 434 9.41 -22.67 -36.53
N TRP A 435 9.03 -21.41 -36.33
CA TRP A 435 7.72 -20.90 -36.74
C TRP A 435 7.74 -20.58 -38.24
N GLU A 436 6.67 -20.96 -38.93
CA GLU A 436 6.47 -20.68 -40.35
C GLU A 436 5.17 -19.87 -40.51
N LEU A 437 5.16 -18.91 -41.44
CA LEU A 437 3.99 -18.10 -41.78
C LEU A 437 3.67 -18.30 -43.27
N ASP A 438 2.44 -18.71 -43.57
CA ASP A 438 1.92 -18.65 -44.92
C ASP A 438 1.54 -17.19 -45.23
N LYS A 439 2.23 -16.58 -46.20
CA LYS A 439 2.03 -15.17 -46.54
C LYS A 439 0.74 -14.89 -47.28
N ASP A 440 0.15 -15.90 -47.91
CA ASP A 440 -1.09 -15.76 -48.67
C ASP A 440 -2.31 -15.91 -47.76
N THR A 441 -2.26 -16.83 -46.80
CA THR A 441 -3.39 -17.12 -45.90
C THR A 441 -3.26 -16.45 -44.53
N GLY A 442 -2.05 -16.06 -44.12
CA GLY A 442 -1.73 -15.62 -42.77
C GLY A 442 -1.66 -16.76 -41.75
N ASP A 443 -1.76 -18.02 -42.19
CA ASP A 443 -1.71 -19.18 -41.30
C ASP A 443 -0.32 -19.34 -40.68
N LEU A 444 -0.30 -19.61 -39.38
CA LEU A 444 0.92 -19.83 -38.62
C LEU A 444 1.08 -21.32 -38.34
N LYS A 445 2.26 -21.84 -38.63
CA LYS A 445 2.64 -23.20 -38.30
C LYS A 445 3.70 -23.19 -37.22
N ALA A 446 3.31 -23.69 -36.06
CA ALA A 446 4.17 -23.77 -34.89
C ALA A 446 5.12 -24.99 -34.96
N PRO A 447 6.33 -24.90 -34.39
CA PRO A 447 7.22 -26.05 -34.28
C PRO A 447 6.69 -27.06 -33.24
N PRO A 448 7.05 -28.36 -33.34
CA PRO A 448 6.61 -29.37 -32.37
C PRO A 448 6.93 -28.98 -30.92
N GLY A 449 5.93 -29.09 -30.04
CA GLY A 449 6.04 -28.77 -28.62
C GLY A 449 5.84 -27.30 -28.25
N ALA A 450 5.70 -26.39 -29.24
CA ALA A 450 5.40 -24.98 -28.96
C ALA A 450 4.05 -24.84 -28.24
N ALA A 451 3.99 -24.00 -27.21
CA ALA A 451 2.72 -23.65 -26.57
C ALA A 451 1.91 -22.74 -27.49
N LEU A 452 0.59 -22.94 -27.51
CA LEU A 452 -0.32 -22.31 -28.46
C LEU A 452 -1.39 -21.52 -27.74
N SER A 453 -1.50 -20.25 -28.11
CA SER A 453 -2.59 -19.35 -27.75
C SER A 453 -3.31 -18.93 -29.03
N PHE A 454 -4.64 -19.10 -29.03
CA PHE A 454 -5.54 -18.70 -30.11
C PHE A 454 -6.22 -17.39 -29.74
N LYS A 455 -6.82 -16.73 -30.73
CA LYS A 455 -7.66 -15.55 -30.49
C LYS A 455 -8.74 -15.87 -29.48
N THR A 456 -8.92 -15.04 -28.46
CA THR A 456 -10.00 -15.22 -27.49
C THR A 456 -11.32 -14.71 -28.04
N ILE A 457 -12.41 -15.36 -27.65
CA ILE A 457 -13.76 -14.90 -27.95
C ILE A 457 -14.02 -13.58 -27.20
N ASP A 458 -14.61 -12.61 -27.91
CA ASP A 458 -15.01 -11.34 -27.31
C ASP A 458 -16.34 -11.52 -26.56
N LYS A 459 -16.28 -11.46 -25.22
CA LYS A 459 -17.45 -11.67 -24.36
C LYS A 459 -18.55 -10.62 -24.57
N ALA A 460 -18.25 -9.44 -25.12
CA ALA A 460 -19.27 -8.43 -25.42
C ALA A 460 -20.35 -8.95 -26.41
N ALA A 461 -20.06 -10.03 -27.14
CA ALA A 461 -21.00 -10.72 -28.02
C ALA A 461 -21.90 -11.76 -27.30
N SER A 462 -21.67 -12.06 -26.02
CA SER A 462 -22.51 -12.98 -25.24
C SER A 462 -23.61 -12.21 -24.49
N ALA A 463 -24.87 -12.64 -24.57
CA ALA A 463 -26.03 -11.84 -24.16
C ALA A 463 -26.32 -11.79 -22.64
N ASN A 464 -25.54 -12.46 -21.77
CA ASN A 464 -25.86 -12.66 -20.34
C ASN A 464 -24.76 -12.19 -19.35
N ILE A 465 -24.18 -11.01 -19.57
CA ILE A 465 -22.88 -10.62 -18.96
C ILE A 465 -22.89 -10.30 -17.44
N ASN A 466 -24.03 -10.23 -16.74
CA ASN A 466 -24.00 -9.72 -15.35
C ASN A 466 -23.91 -10.77 -14.22
N ASP A 467 -24.36 -12.02 -14.43
CA ASP A 467 -24.42 -13.02 -13.35
C ASP A 467 -23.69 -14.35 -13.66
N THR A 468 -23.22 -14.54 -14.90
CA THR A 468 -22.36 -15.66 -15.30
C THR A 468 -20.98 -15.14 -15.68
N SER A 469 -19.92 -15.69 -15.09
CA SER A 469 -18.54 -15.41 -15.45
C SER A 469 -17.85 -16.66 -15.99
N LEU A 470 -17.11 -16.50 -17.07
CA LEU A 470 -16.27 -17.53 -17.71
C LEU A 470 -14.81 -17.08 -17.72
N PRO A 471 -13.82 -17.96 -17.88
CA PRO A 471 -12.47 -17.51 -18.21
C PRO A 471 -12.42 -16.99 -19.66
N PRO A 472 -11.36 -16.28 -20.08
CA PRO A 472 -11.10 -16.02 -21.50
C PRO A 472 -10.92 -17.36 -22.23
N LEU A 473 -11.79 -17.65 -23.20
CA LEU A 473 -11.77 -18.90 -23.95
C LEU A 473 -11.34 -18.66 -25.40
N PRO A 474 -10.60 -19.61 -26.01
CA PRO A 474 -10.13 -19.49 -27.38
C PRO A 474 -11.27 -19.66 -28.38
N ASP A 475 -11.23 -18.94 -29.49
CA ASP A 475 -12.10 -19.11 -30.65
C ASP A 475 -11.56 -20.24 -31.53
N LEU A 476 -12.02 -21.46 -31.26
CA LEU A 476 -11.62 -22.67 -31.98
C LEU A 476 -12.36 -22.81 -33.33
N SER A 477 -13.34 -21.94 -33.60
CA SER A 477 -13.91 -21.85 -34.95
C SER A 477 -12.88 -21.35 -35.97
N LYS A 478 -11.82 -20.70 -35.50
CA LYS A 478 -10.74 -20.15 -36.29
C LYS A 478 -9.44 -20.92 -36.08
N ASP A 479 -8.53 -20.79 -37.03
CA ASP A 479 -7.23 -21.45 -36.99
C ASP A 479 -6.14 -20.59 -36.33
N LEU A 480 -4.98 -21.19 -36.08
CA LEU A 480 -3.77 -20.48 -35.68
C LEU A 480 -3.25 -19.67 -36.87
N ALA A 481 -3.60 -18.40 -36.90
CA ALA A 481 -3.25 -17.48 -37.96
C ALA A 481 -3.09 -16.07 -37.41
N LEU A 482 -2.46 -15.19 -38.20
CA LEU A 482 -2.37 -13.77 -37.89
C LEU A 482 -3.77 -13.20 -37.64
N GLY A 483 -3.98 -12.69 -36.43
CA GLY A 483 -5.27 -12.16 -35.98
C GLY A 483 -6.42 -13.16 -35.88
N GLY A 484 -6.10 -14.46 -35.81
CA GLY A 484 -7.04 -15.58 -35.72
C GLY A 484 -7.79 -15.80 -37.02
N GLY A 485 -7.08 -15.93 -38.14
CA GLY A 485 -7.57 -16.01 -39.53
C GLY A 485 -8.84 -16.83 -39.79
N THR A 486 -9.51 -16.50 -40.90
CA THR A 486 -10.83 -17.03 -41.28
C THR A 486 -10.75 -18.07 -42.40
N SER A 487 -9.58 -18.71 -42.61
CA SER A 487 -9.38 -19.54 -43.80
C SER A 487 -10.41 -20.68 -43.85
N ASP A 488 -10.99 -20.91 -45.04
CA ASP A 488 -11.98 -21.96 -45.33
C ASP A 488 -11.43 -23.40 -45.17
N SER A 489 -10.24 -23.55 -44.56
CA SER A 489 -9.49 -24.79 -44.38
C SER A 489 -10.02 -25.71 -43.27
N GLY A 490 -11.22 -25.42 -42.74
CA GLY A 490 -11.92 -26.24 -41.75
C GLY A 490 -11.69 -25.87 -40.28
N GLY A 491 -10.94 -24.81 -39.95
CA GLY A 491 -10.74 -24.35 -38.57
C GLY A 491 -10.19 -25.41 -37.60
N VAL A 492 -10.08 -25.07 -36.32
CA VAL A 492 -9.69 -26.06 -35.29
C VAL A 492 -10.85 -27.02 -35.01
N LEU A 493 -12.10 -26.55 -35.06
CA LEU A 493 -13.30 -27.38 -34.85
C LEU A 493 -13.39 -28.57 -35.80
N ALA A 494 -13.19 -28.41 -37.12
CA ALA A 494 -13.27 -29.59 -38.00
C ALA A 494 -12.09 -30.54 -37.77
N GLY A 495 -10.94 -30.03 -37.33
CA GLY A 495 -9.81 -30.85 -36.89
C GLY A 495 -10.15 -31.70 -35.65
N LEU A 496 -10.89 -31.13 -34.70
CA LEU A 496 -11.40 -31.85 -33.52
C LEU A 496 -12.45 -32.90 -33.92
N ASP A 497 -13.37 -32.56 -34.82
CA ASP A 497 -14.37 -33.50 -35.35
C ASP A 497 -13.69 -34.70 -36.06
N LYS A 498 -12.67 -34.45 -36.88
CA LYS A 498 -11.88 -35.52 -37.50
C LYS A 498 -11.14 -36.41 -36.48
N ALA A 499 -10.64 -35.81 -35.40
CA ALA A 499 -9.99 -36.54 -34.32
C ALA A 499 -10.99 -37.46 -33.59
N LEU A 500 -12.23 -37.00 -33.39
CA LEU A 500 -13.32 -37.83 -32.86
C LEU A 500 -13.71 -38.94 -33.82
N ASP A 501 -13.87 -38.64 -35.11
CA ASP A 501 -14.22 -39.62 -36.14
C ASP A 501 -13.21 -40.76 -36.21
N ALA A 502 -11.92 -40.45 -36.05
CA ALA A 502 -10.85 -41.45 -35.99
C ALA A 502 -10.95 -42.36 -34.75
N ALA A 503 -11.51 -41.87 -33.64
CA ALA A 503 -11.60 -42.60 -32.38
C ALA A 503 -12.91 -43.38 -32.20
N ALA A 504 -14.05 -42.78 -32.57
CA ALA A 504 -15.40 -43.29 -32.28
C ALA A 504 -16.16 -43.77 -33.53
N GLY A 505 -15.59 -43.61 -34.72
CA GLY A 505 -16.24 -43.91 -36.00
C GLY A 505 -16.92 -42.67 -36.60
N ALA A 506 -16.83 -42.56 -37.93
CA ALA A 506 -17.20 -41.36 -38.67
C ALA A 506 -18.64 -40.90 -38.42
N GLY A 507 -18.79 -39.65 -38.00
CA GLY A 507 -20.06 -38.95 -37.83
C GLY A 507 -20.82 -39.29 -36.56
N ALA A 508 -20.25 -40.04 -35.60
CA ALA A 508 -20.94 -40.41 -34.36
C ALA A 508 -21.14 -39.21 -33.41
N TYR A 509 -20.15 -38.32 -33.37
CA TYR A 509 -20.12 -37.15 -32.50
C TYR A 509 -19.63 -35.92 -33.25
N LYS A 510 -20.03 -34.74 -32.79
CA LYS A 510 -19.56 -33.46 -33.32
C LYS A 510 -19.38 -32.44 -32.22
N PHE A 511 -18.33 -31.64 -32.29
CA PHE A 511 -18.18 -30.47 -31.44
C PHE A 511 -18.94 -29.27 -31.99
N GLU A 512 -19.55 -28.54 -31.07
CA GLU A 512 -20.12 -27.23 -31.30
C GLU A 512 -19.55 -26.28 -30.24
N GLN A 513 -18.81 -25.27 -30.69
CA GLN A 513 -18.38 -24.20 -29.80
C GLN A 513 -19.48 -23.14 -29.72
N ARG A 514 -19.96 -22.90 -28.51
CA ARG A 514 -20.92 -21.84 -28.20
C ARG A 514 -20.30 -20.46 -28.40
N SER A 515 -21.14 -19.44 -28.51
CA SER A 515 -20.70 -18.03 -28.59
C SER A 515 -19.95 -17.54 -27.35
N ASP A 516 -20.04 -18.27 -26.24
CA ASP A 516 -19.33 -17.99 -24.99
C ASP A 516 -18.01 -18.78 -24.86
N GLY A 517 -17.72 -19.67 -25.82
CA GLY A 517 -16.49 -20.47 -25.91
C GLY A 517 -16.57 -21.88 -25.35
N ILE A 518 -17.65 -22.24 -24.64
CA ILE A 518 -17.84 -23.61 -24.14
C ILE A 518 -18.01 -24.57 -25.32
N LEU A 519 -17.32 -25.70 -25.27
CA LEU A 519 -17.38 -26.77 -26.26
C LEU A 519 -18.39 -27.83 -25.85
N ASN A 520 -19.50 -27.91 -26.57
CA ASN A 520 -20.47 -28.98 -26.43
C ASN A 520 -20.15 -30.11 -27.42
N LEU A 521 -20.14 -31.34 -26.92
CA LEU A 521 -20.11 -32.55 -27.73
C LEU A 521 -21.55 -33.01 -27.95
N LYS A 522 -21.98 -33.12 -29.20
CA LYS A 522 -23.32 -33.60 -29.59
C LYS A 522 -23.23 -34.98 -30.23
N THR A 523 -24.24 -35.81 -29.99
CA THR A 523 -24.44 -37.04 -30.76
C THR A 523 -25.05 -36.72 -32.12
N ALA A 524 -24.74 -37.54 -33.13
CA ALA A 524 -25.26 -37.38 -34.48
C ALA A 524 -26.79 -37.21 -34.51
N GLY A 525 -27.27 -36.10 -35.07
CA GLY A 525 -28.71 -35.82 -35.23
C GLY A 525 -29.44 -35.42 -33.94
N ALA A 526 -28.73 -35.17 -32.85
CA ALA A 526 -29.31 -34.67 -31.61
C ALA A 526 -29.01 -33.17 -31.43
N ASP A 527 -30.00 -32.42 -30.94
CA ASP A 527 -29.87 -30.98 -30.71
C ASP A 527 -29.22 -30.64 -29.37
N ASP A 528 -29.30 -31.58 -28.42
CA ASP A 528 -28.85 -31.46 -27.04
C ASP A 528 -27.41 -31.93 -26.82
N ALA A 529 -26.71 -31.30 -25.88
CA ALA A 529 -25.34 -31.68 -25.55
C ALA A 529 -25.32 -33.08 -24.90
N ALA A 530 -24.37 -33.91 -25.31
CA ALA A 530 -24.04 -35.18 -24.66
C ALA A 530 -22.90 -35.00 -23.66
N ALA A 531 -21.96 -34.09 -23.94
CA ALA A 531 -20.93 -33.68 -23.01
C ALA A 531 -20.56 -32.19 -23.17
N ALA A 532 -19.93 -31.60 -22.15
CA ALA A 532 -19.49 -30.21 -22.19
C ALA A 532 -18.09 -30.03 -21.60
N PHE A 533 -17.31 -29.17 -22.25
CA PHE A 533 -15.91 -28.94 -21.96
C PHE A 533 -15.51 -27.48 -22.14
N ILE A 534 -14.40 -27.10 -21.52
CA ILE A 534 -13.61 -25.93 -21.89
C ILE A 534 -12.19 -26.35 -22.27
N PRO A 535 -11.54 -25.65 -23.22
CA PRO A 535 -10.10 -25.85 -23.50
C PRO A 535 -9.22 -25.43 -22.31
N ASP A 536 -8.25 -26.27 -21.95
CA ASP A 536 -7.17 -25.92 -21.02
C ASP A 536 -6.10 -25.12 -21.78
N THR A 537 -6.29 -23.80 -21.84
CA THR A 537 -5.39 -22.89 -22.58
C THR A 537 -3.94 -22.94 -22.09
N SER A 538 -3.70 -23.32 -20.82
CA SER A 538 -2.36 -23.41 -20.24
C SER A 538 -1.54 -24.60 -20.79
N LYS A 539 -2.21 -25.60 -21.37
CA LYS A 539 -1.59 -26.84 -21.86
C LYS A 539 -1.76 -27.05 -23.36
N MET A 540 -2.35 -26.10 -24.08
CA MET A 540 -2.47 -26.15 -25.54
C MET A 540 -1.08 -26.08 -26.18
N LYS A 541 -0.77 -27.03 -27.07
CA LYS A 541 0.55 -27.10 -27.70
C LYS A 541 0.51 -27.74 -29.08
N GLN A 542 1.57 -27.52 -29.87
CA GLN A 542 1.81 -28.27 -31.08
C GLN A 542 2.28 -29.69 -30.74
N ALA A 543 1.63 -30.70 -31.32
CA ALA A 543 1.97 -32.10 -31.15
C ALA A 543 3.38 -32.41 -31.67
N PRO A 544 4.02 -33.47 -31.16
CA PRO A 544 5.22 -34.03 -31.75
C PRO A 544 5.02 -34.35 -33.24
N ALA A 545 6.08 -34.19 -34.05
CA ALA A 545 6.02 -34.52 -35.46
C ALA A 545 5.59 -35.99 -35.66
N GLY A 546 4.57 -36.21 -36.50
CA GLY A 546 4.01 -37.53 -36.77
C GLY A 546 3.01 -38.06 -35.73
N ALA A 547 2.58 -37.23 -34.77
CA ALA A 547 1.48 -37.58 -33.89
C ALA A 547 0.20 -37.90 -34.70
N THR A 548 -0.43 -39.03 -34.38
CA THR A 548 -1.67 -39.44 -35.05
C THR A 548 -2.84 -38.60 -34.51
N PRO A 549 -3.70 -38.04 -35.38
CA PRO A 549 -4.92 -37.36 -34.95
C PRO A 549 -5.82 -38.33 -34.19
N GLY A 550 -6.47 -37.85 -33.12
CA GLY A 550 -7.31 -38.69 -32.28
C GLY A 550 -7.56 -38.13 -30.89
N VAL A 551 -8.18 -38.97 -30.05
CA VAL A 551 -8.47 -38.67 -28.65
C VAL A 551 -7.57 -39.53 -27.76
N SER A 552 -6.99 -38.90 -26.74
CA SER A 552 -6.26 -39.56 -25.68
C SER A 552 -6.69 -38.99 -24.32
N GLN A 553 -6.19 -39.57 -23.23
CA GLN A 553 -6.39 -39.05 -21.88
C GLN A 553 -5.02 -38.84 -21.25
N ASP A 554 -4.82 -37.69 -20.61
CA ASP A 554 -3.60 -37.45 -19.85
C ASP A 554 -3.65 -38.10 -18.45
N ASP A 555 -2.56 -37.97 -17.70
CA ASP A 555 -2.43 -38.56 -16.37
C ASP A 555 -3.23 -37.83 -15.28
N THR A 556 -3.83 -36.68 -15.60
CA THR A 556 -4.78 -35.94 -14.73
C THR A 556 -6.25 -36.31 -15.01
N GLY A 557 -6.47 -37.12 -16.05
CA GLY A 557 -7.79 -37.53 -16.51
C GLY A 557 -8.44 -36.56 -17.50
N ALA A 558 -7.73 -35.55 -18.00
CA ALA A 558 -8.24 -34.65 -19.04
C ALA A 558 -8.21 -35.32 -20.40
N PHE A 559 -9.23 -35.08 -21.22
CA PHE A 559 -9.25 -35.55 -22.60
C PHE A 559 -8.32 -34.66 -23.42
N VAL A 560 -7.36 -35.25 -24.12
CA VAL A 560 -6.45 -34.51 -25.01
C VAL A 560 -6.76 -34.88 -26.44
N LEU A 561 -7.29 -33.92 -27.19
CA LEU A 561 -7.54 -34.09 -28.62
C LEU A 561 -6.34 -33.61 -29.42
N THR A 562 -5.93 -34.42 -30.39
CA THR A 562 -4.91 -34.06 -31.37
C THR A 562 -5.58 -33.92 -32.74
N THR A 563 -5.56 -32.72 -33.31
CA THR A 563 -6.14 -32.45 -34.65
C THR A 563 -5.26 -33.00 -35.77
N ASP A 564 -5.78 -33.03 -37.00
CA ASP A 564 -5.01 -33.35 -38.22
C ASP A 564 -3.88 -32.36 -38.53
N LYS A 565 -4.00 -31.12 -38.05
CA LYS A 565 -2.95 -30.09 -38.07
C LYS A 565 -1.94 -30.23 -36.91
N GLY A 566 -2.17 -31.19 -36.01
CA GLY A 566 -1.29 -31.47 -34.88
C GLY A 566 -1.49 -30.53 -33.69
N TYR A 567 -2.62 -29.84 -33.56
CA TYR A 567 -2.91 -29.10 -32.33
C TYR A 567 -3.34 -30.07 -31.23
N GLN A 568 -2.62 -30.06 -30.11
CA GLN A 568 -2.99 -30.78 -28.89
C GLN A 568 -3.77 -29.85 -27.97
N ILE A 569 -5.05 -30.17 -27.78
CA ILE A 569 -6.00 -29.36 -27.01
C ILE A 569 -6.56 -30.23 -25.89
N PRO A 570 -6.08 -30.06 -24.66
CA PRO A 570 -6.70 -30.68 -23.50
C PRO A 570 -8.04 -30.00 -23.22
N LEU A 571 -9.04 -30.82 -22.91
CA LEU A 571 -10.39 -30.41 -22.59
C LEU A 571 -10.69 -30.77 -21.13
N LEU A 572 -11.09 -29.76 -20.37
CA LEU A 572 -11.53 -29.87 -18.99
C LEU A 572 -13.06 -29.92 -18.97
N PRO A 573 -13.67 -30.76 -18.11
CA PRO A 573 -15.11 -30.75 -17.92
C PRO A 573 -15.63 -29.36 -17.56
N SER A 574 -16.81 -29.01 -18.06
CA SER A 574 -17.49 -27.76 -17.73
C SER A 574 -19.00 -27.97 -17.64
N LEU A 575 -19.66 -27.01 -16.99
CA LEU A 575 -21.11 -26.89 -17.05
C LEU A 575 -21.53 -26.55 -18.49
N ALA A 576 -22.50 -27.28 -19.03
CA ALA A 576 -22.86 -27.22 -20.45
C ALA A 576 -23.55 -25.92 -20.88
N ASP A 577 -24.31 -25.34 -19.96
CA ASP A 577 -24.97 -24.06 -20.14
C ASP A 577 -25.10 -23.31 -18.81
N PRO A 578 -24.04 -22.61 -18.37
CA PRO A 578 -24.06 -21.85 -17.14
C PRO A 578 -25.21 -20.84 -17.08
N ASP A 579 -25.56 -20.20 -18.19
CA ASP A 579 -26.66 -19.23 -18.23
C ASP A 579 -28.02 -19.89 -18.01
N ALA A 580 -28.26 -21.04 -18.66
CA ALA A 580 -29.49 -21.79 -18.47
C ALA A 580 -29.62 -22.33 -17.04
N VAL A 581 -28.50 -22.69 -16.41
CA VAL A 581 -28.46 -23.10 -15.00
C VAL A 581 -28.73 -21.91 -14.09
N LYS A 582 -28.10 -20.75 -14.33
CA LYS A 582 -28.33 -19.53 -13.56
C LYS A 582 -29.81 -19.17 -13.53
N ASN A 583 -30.53 -19.31 -14.64
CA ASN A 583 -31.95 -19.01 -14.74
C ASN A 583 -32.85 -19.94 -13.88
N GLN A 584 -32.31 -21.03 -13.36
CA GLN A 584 -33.00 -21.98 -12.47
C GLN A 584 -32.65 -21.77 -10.99
N LEU A 585 -31.63 -20.95 -10.70
CA LEU A 585 -31.18 -20.63 -9.35
C LEU A 585 -31.88 -19.37 -8.80
N PRO A 586 -31.77 -19.09 -7.49
CA PRO A 586 -32.25 -17.83 -6.92
C PRO A 586 -31.77 -16.59 -7.69
N ALA A 587 -32.57 -15.52 -7.70
CA ALA A 587 -32.33 -14.36 -8.57
C ALA A 587 -30.95 -13.69 -8.37
N ASP A 588 -30.44 -13.68 -7.14
CA ASP A 588 -29.15 -13.08 -6.77
C ASP A 588 -27.96 -14.05 -6.93
N SER A 589 -28.21 -15.25 -7.46
CA SER A 589 -27.18 -16.27 -7.68
C SER A 589 -26.26 -15.88 -8.84
N LYS A 590 -24.98 -16.14 -8.64
CA LYS A 590 -23.93 -15.97 -9.63
C LYS A 590 -23.24 -17.29 -9.90
N ILE A 591 -22.90 -17.53 -11.15
CA ILE A 591 -22.12 -18.68 -11.59
C ILE A 591 -20.78 -18.19 -12.12
N GLU A 592 -19.70 -18.78 -11.63
CA GLU A 592 -18.35 -18.50 -12.09
C GLU A 592 -17.68 -19.81 -12.48
N VAL A 593 -17.33 -19.97 -13.75
CA VAL A 593 -16.50 -21.08 -14.22
C VAL A 593 -15.04 -20.61 -14.19
N GLY A 594 -14.18 -21.35 -13.50
CA GLY A 594 -12.75 -21.11 -13.44
C GLY A 594 -12.01 -21.66 -14.66
N THR A 595 -10.73 -21.29 -14.79
CA THR A 595 -9.83 -21.77 -15.85
C THR A 595 -9.62 -23.28 -15.85
N GLY A 596 -9.75 -23.93 -14.68
CA GLY A 596 -9.68 -25.38 -14.51
C GLY A 596 -10.99 -26.12 -14.77
N GLY A 597 -12.07 -25.42 -15.14
CA GLY A 597 -13.42 -25.99 -15.34
C GLY A 597 -14.26 -26.07 -14.07
N GLN A 598 -13.69 -25.75 -12.90
CA GLN A 598 -14.43 -25.71 -11.64
C GLN A 598 -15.48 -24.60 -11.66
N THR A 599 -16.70 -24.93 -11.26
CA THR A 599 -17.83 -24.00 -11.20
C THR A 599 -18.09 -23.60 -9.75
N THR A 600 -18.04 -22.30 -9.49
CA THR A 600 -18.55 -21.68 -8.27
C THR A 600 -20.00 -21.26 -8.48
N ILE A 601 -20.87 -21.59 -7.54
CA ILE A 601 -22.26 -21.11 -7.51
C ILE A 601 -22.44 -20.38 -6.18
N SER A 602 -22.83 -19.10 -6.23
CA SER A 602 -22.90 -18.27 -5.01
C SER A 602 -24.06 -18.65 -4.08
N ASP A 603 -25.16 -19.14 -4.65
CA ASP A 603 -26.35 -19.61 -3.93
C ASP A 603 -26.99 -20.75 -4.74
N LEU A 604 -27.15 -21.92 -4.11
CA LEU A 604 -27.78 -23.09 -4.72
C LEU A 604 -29.31 -23.09 -4.58
N GLY A 605 -29.88 -22.22 -3.73
CA GLY A 605 -31.29 -22.28 -3.35
C GLY A 605 -31.63 -23.44 -2.41
N ASP A 606 -30.64 -24.09 -1.80
CA ASP A 606 -30.82 -25.19 -0.83
C ASP A 606 -31.01 -24.71 0.61
N GLY A 607 -31.07 -23.39 0.83
CA GLY A 607 -31.18 -22.75 2.13
C GLY A 607 -29.84 -22.50 2.84
N SER A 608 -28.71 -22.90 2.23
CA SER A 608 -27.38 -22.47 2.64
C SER A 608 -27.07 -21.07 2.13
N ASP A 609 -26.41 -20.25 2.95
CA ASP A 609 -25.89 -18.93 2.57
C ASP A 609 -24.44 -18.99 2.06
N LYS A 610 -23.88 -20.19 1.88
CA LYS A 610 -22.48 -20.40 1.50
C LYS A 610 -22.35 -20.68 0.00
N PRO A 611 -21.44 -19.96 -0.70
CA PRO A 611 -21.04 -20.34 -2.05
C PRO A 611 -20.45 -21.75 -2.10
N VAL A 612 -20.65 -22.42 -3.22
CA VAL A 612 -20.20 -23.80 -3.43
C VAL A 612 -19.27 -23.88 -4.63
N VAL A 613 -18.25 -24.73 -4.56
CA VAL A 613 -17.30 -24.91 -5.67
C VAL A 613 -17.14 -26.39 -6.02
N GLY A 614 -17.30 -26.71 -7.29
CA GLY A 614 -17.17 -28.08 -7.74
C GLY A 614 -16.86 -28.25 -9.22
N MET A 615 -16.38 -29.44 -9.58
CA MET A 615 -16.11 -29.85 -10.94
C MET A 615 -17.33 -30.56 -11.54
N PRO A 616 -17.93 -30.03 -12.62
CA PRO A 616 -19.01 -30.70 -13.33
C PRO A 616 -18.52 -31.99 -14.01
N SER A 617 -19.37 -33.00 -14.04
CA SER A 617 -19.18 -34.18 -14.88
C SER A 617 -19.22 -33.74 -16.34
N PRO A 618 -18.29 -34.23 -17.19
CA PRO A 618 -18.30 -33.88 -18.60
C PRO A 618 -19.57 -34.40 -19.28
N LEU A 619 -20.08 -35.57 -18.87
CA LEU A 619 -21.27 -36.20 -19.45
C LEU A 619 -22.57 -35.64 -18.87
N LEU A 620 -23.54 -35.45 -19.75
CA LEU A 620 -24.93 -35.17 -19.41
C LEU A 620 -25.73 -36.48 -19.46
N VAL A 621 -26.44 -36.80 -18.38
CA VAL A 621 -27.25 -38.04 -18.26
C VAL A 621 -28.71 -37.70 -18.05
N GLN A 622 -29.63 -38.54 -18.52
CA GLN A 622 -31.06 -38.32 -18.27
C GLN A 622 -31.35 -38.39 -16.77
N SER A 623 -32.07 -37.40 -16.25
CA SER A 623 -32.58 -37.39 -14.87
C SER A 623 -34.10 -37.53 -14.86
N ASP A 624 -34.62 -38.10 -13.78
CA ASP A 624 -36.05 -38.21 -13.47
C ASP A 624 -36.57 -37.04 -12.62
N LYS A 625 -35.66 -36.17 -12.16
CA LYS A 625 -35.97 -34.98 -11.37
C LYS A 625 -36.45 -33.83 -12.26
N ALA A 626 -37.15 -32.88 -11.65
CA ALA A 626 -37.50 -31.62 -12.32
C ALA A 626 -36.23 -30.75 -12.51
N PRO A 627 -36.26 -29.76 -13.43
CA PRO A 627 -35.16 -28.82 -13.58
C PRO A 627 -34.83 -28.09 -12.26
N GLY A 628 -33.55 -27.99 -11.92
CA GLY A 628 -33.07 -27.39 -10.67
C GLY A 628 -31.76 -27.99 -10.16
N ALA A 629 -31.28 -27.48 -9.03
CA ALA A 629 -30.05 -27.93 -8.37
C ALA A 629 -30.37 -28.76 -7.11
N TYR A 630 -29.74 -29.94 -6.99
CA TYR A 630 -30.00 -30.87 -5.89
C TYR A 630 -28.70 -31.34 -5.25
N ARG A 631 -28.47 -30.94 -3.99
CA ARG A 631 -27.35 -31.42 -3.20
C ARG A 631 -27.68 -32.78 -2.57
N ASP A 632 -26.76 -33.74 -2.70
CA ASP A 632 -26.82 -35.07 -2.09
C ASP A 632 -25.58 -35.32 -1.23
N GLY A 633 -25.80 -35.70 0.03
CA GLY A 633 -24.73 -35.93 1.01
C GLY A 633 -24.10 -34.65 1.60
N THR A 634 -23.02 -34.85 2.37
CA THR A 634 -22.22 -33.78 2.98
C THR A 634 -20.72 -34.14 2.92
N GLY A 635 -19.85 -33.14 3.05
CA GLY A 635 -18.40 -33.34 3.08
C GLY A 635 -17.76 -33.56 1.71
N ALA A 636 -16.61 -34.23 1.70
CA ALA A 636 -15.78 -34.43 0.50
C ALA A 636 -16.34 -35.40 -0.55
N ASP A 637 -17.32 -36.23 -0.19
CA ASP A 637 -17.96 -37.19 -1.11
C ASP A 637 -19.39 -36.76 -1.49
N ALA A 638 -19.81 -35.55 -1.08
CA ALA A 638 -21.07 -34.95 -1.50
C ALA A 638 -21.14 -34.74 -3.02
N LYS A 639 -22.35 -34.63 -3.56
CA LYS A 639 -22.59 -34.36 -4.98
C LYS A 639 -23.66 -33.29 -5.13
N ILE A 640 -23.60 -32.52 -6.21
CA ILE A 640 -24.68 -31.64 -6.62
C ILE A 640 -25.14 -32.07 -8.01
N GLU A 641 -26.40 -32.44 -8.16
CA GLU A 641 -27.00 -32.73 -9.45
C GLU A 641 -27.71 -31.48 -9.98
N ILE A 642 -27.24 -30.96 -11.10
CA ILE A 642 -27.88 -29.87 -11.83
C ILE A 642 -28.69 -30.46 -12.97
N VAL A 643 -30.01 -30.36 -12.90
CA VAL A 643 -30.95 -30.86 -13.91
C VAL A 643 -31.38 -29.70 -14.78
N ASN A 644 -31.09 -29.76 -16.07
CA ASN A 644 -31.44 -28.75 -17.05
C ASN A 644 -32.90 -28.83 -17.47
N ALA A 645 -33.38 -27.79 -18.17
CA ALA A 645 -34.76 -27.73 -18.69
C ALA A 645 -35.10 -28.85 -19.69
N ASP A 646 -34.11 -29.45 -20.35
CA ASP A 646 -34.25 -30.60 -21.25
C ASP A 646 -34.36 -31.95 -20.49
N GLY A 647 -34.26 -31.93 -19.15
CA GLY A 647 -34.31 -33.12 -18.29
C GLY A 647 -32.99 -33.89 -18.21
N LYS A 648 -31.92 -33.41 -18.84
CA LYS A 648 -30.57 -33.94 -18.62
C LYS A 648 -29.93 -33.31 -17.40
N ALA A 649 -29.05 -34.05 -16.73
CA ALA A 649 -28.34 -33.58 -15.56
C ALA A 649 -26.83 -33.74 -15.67
N GLN A 650 -26.12 -32.80 -15.05
CA GLN A 650 -24.70 -32.89 -14.75
C GLN A 650 -24.49 -33.04 -13.24
N VAL A 651 -23.68 -34.02 -12.86
CA VAL A 651 -23.25 -34.18 -11.47
C VAL A 651 -21.99 -33.36 -11.25
N ILE A 652 -22.02 -32.46 -10.30
CA ILE A 652 -20.89 -31.68 -9.82
C ILE A 652 -20.30 -32.39 -8.59
N THR A 653 -18.98 -32.49 -8.53
CA THR A 653 -18.21 -33.03 -7.40
C THR A 653 -17.37 -31.93 -6.76
N PRO A 654 -17.03 -31.97 -5.46
CA PRO A 654 -16.26 -30.90 -4.82
C PRO A 654 -14.93 -30.63 -5.52
N ALA A 655 -14.56 -29.35 -5.67
CA ALA A 655 -13.30 -28.94 -6.29
C ALA A 655 -12.68 -27.73 -5.58
N PHE A 656 -11.36 -27.63 -5.63
CA PHE A 656 -10.64 -26.47 -5.09
C PHE A 656 -10.90 -25.23 -5.93
N LYS A 657 -11.23 -24.10 -5.29
CA LYS A 657 -11.49 -22.83 -5.98
C LYS A 657 -10.22 -22.22 -6.58
N ALA A 658 -9.24 -21.92 -5.73
CA ALA A 658 -7.96 -21.34 -6.11
C ALA A 658 -6.89 -22.46 -6.20
N GLN A 659 -6.96 -23.25 -7.28
CA GLN A 659 -6.14 -24.45 -7.46
C GLN A 659 -4.64 -24.14 -7.50
N ASP A 660 -4.25 -23.06 -8.18
CA ASP A 660 -2.85 -22.65 -8.31
C ASP A 660 -2.30 -22.11 -6.98
N GLU A 661 -3.03 -21.20 -6.31
CA GLU A 661 -2.66 -20.71 -4.97
C GLU A 661 -2.50 -21.88 -3.97
N PHE A 662 -3.39 -22.87 -4.04
CA PHE A 662 -3.30 -24.03 -3.17
C PHE A 662 -2.10 -24.91 -3.50
N LYS A 663 -1.81 -25.13 -4.79
CA LYS A 663 -0.61 -25.85 -5.23
C LYS A 663 0.68 -25.16 -4.76
N ASP A 664 0.72 -23.84 -4.84
CA ASP A 664 1.86 -23.03 -4.36
C ASP A 664 2.00 -23.13 -2.84
N ALA A 665 0.88 -23.03 -2.10
CA ALA A 665 0.87 -23.22 -0.66
C ALA A 665 1.41 -24.61 -0.29
N LEU A 666 0.97 -25.68 -0.96
CA LEU A 666 1.45 -27.05 -0.73
C LEU A 666 2.95 -27.20 -1.02
N SER A 667 3.46 -26.55 -2.07
CA SER A 667 4.88 -26.56 -2.40
C SER A 667 5.72 -25.93 -1.27
N GLY A 668 5.21 -24.88 -0.63
CA GLY A 668 5.82 -24.27 0.56
C GLY A 668 5.91 -25.21 1.77
N PHE A 669 5.05 -26.22 1.86
CA PHE A 669 5.10 -27.27 2.89
C PHE A 669 6.03 -28.44 2.53
N GLY A 670 6.64 -28.45 1.34
CA GLY A 670 7.50 -29.54 0.87
C GLY A 670 6.74 -30.68 0.18
N ALA A 671 5.51 -30.44 -0.29
CA ALA A 671 4.84 -31.34 -1.22
C ALA A 671 5.56 -31.34 -2.58
N THR A 672 5.60 -32.51 -3.21
CA THR A 672 6.19 -32.72 -4.53
C THR A 672 5.18 -33.45 -5.42
N ASP A 673 5.38 -33.42 -6.74
CA ASP A 673 4.50 -34.09 -7.71
C ASP A 673 3.01 -33.72 -7.55
N VAL A 674 2.71 -32.46 -7.20
CA VAL A 674 1.32 -32.00 -7.02
C VAL A 674 0.61 -31.94 -8.37
N LYS A 675 -0.45 -32.73 -8.51
CA LYS A 675 -1.31 -32.85 -9.70
C LYS A 675 -2.74 -32.49 -9.34
N VAL A 676 -3.35 -31.65 -10.16
CA VAL A 676 -4.77 -31.33 -10.06
C VAL A 676 -5.51 -32.22 -11.04
N ASN A 677 -6.43 -33.03 -10.53
CA ASN A 677 -7.19 -33.99 -11.33
C ASN A 677 -8.48 -33.36 -11.86
N THR A 678 -8.97 -33.84 -13.00
CA THR A 678 -10.26 -33.41 -13.56
C THR A 678 -11.48 -33.84 -12.73
N SER A 679 -11.27 -34.56 -11.63
CA SER A 679 -12.27 -34.85 -10.61
C SER A 679 -12.35 -33.79 -9.50
N GLY A 680 -11.59 -32.70 -9.58
CA GLY A 680 -11.54 -31.65 -8.56
C GLY A 680 -10.65 -31.98 -7.33
N THR A 681 -10.00 -33.15 -7.33
CA THR A 681 -9.07 -33.59 -6.28
C THR A 681 -7.63 -33.21 -6.63
N MET A 682 -6.73 -33.27 -5.64
CA MET A 682 -5.29 -33.11 -5.88
C MET A 682 -4.52 -34.30 -5.37
N ASP A 683 -3.67 -34.88 -6.22
CA ASP A 683 -2.72 -35.90 -5.83
C ASP A 683 -1.35 -35.28 -5.61
N LEU A 684 -0.65 -35.69 -4.55
CA LEU A 684 0.68 -35.19 -4.22
C LEU A 684 1.52 -36.24 -3.52
N ASN A 685 2.82 -36.01 -3.51
CA ASN A 685 3.79 -36.77 -2.72
C ASN A 685 4.29 -35.90 -1.56
N PHE A 686 4.11 -36.39 -0.33
CA PHE A 686 4.57 -35.71 0.87
C PHE A 686 5.35 -36.70 1.74
N GLY A 687 6.63 -36.41 1.98
CA GLY A 687 7.48 -37.30 2.79
C GLY A 687 7.61 -38.72 2.22
N GLY A 688 7.48 -38.90 0.90
CA GLY A 688 7.50 -40.20 0.24
C GLY A 688 6.16 -40.96 0.23
N GLN A 689 5.10 -40.39 0.81
CA GLN A 689 3.75 -40.95 0.79
C GLN A 689 2.88 -40.27 -0.27
N LYS A 690 2.13 -41.06 -1.03
CA LYS A 690 1.12 -40.55 -1.96
C LYS A 690 -0.16 -40.21 -1.20
N ILE A 691 -0.61 -38.98 -1.38
CA ILE A 691 -1.77 -38.40 -0.71
C ILE A 691 -2.70 -37.84 -1.78
N THR A 692 -4.00 -38.11 -1.63
CA THR A 692 -5.07 -37.45 -2.37
C THR A 692 -5.81 -36.51 -1.43
N LEU A 693 -5.85 -35.23 -1.80
CA LEU A 693 -6.62 -34.20 -1.12
C LEU A 693 -7.98 -34.05 -1.82
N LYS A 694 -9.05 -34.13 -1.03
CA LYS A 694 -10.42 -33.94 -1.49
C LYS A 694 -11.03 -32.69 -0.84
N PRO A 695 -11.44 -31.68 -1.59
CA PRO A 695 -12.11 -30.50 -1.03
C PRO A 695 -13.55 -30.80 -0.64
N HIS A 696 -14.17 -29.89 0.10
CA HIS A 696 -15.62 -29.81 0.34
C HIS A 696 -16.21 -28.69 -0.52
N PHE A 697 -17.53 -28.70 -0.76
CA PHE A 697 -18.18 -27.68 -1.58
C PHE A 697 -18.10 -26.27 -1.00
N ASP A 698 -18.41 -26.12 0.28
CA ASP A 698 -18.72 -24.83 0.88
C ASP A 698 -17.47 -23.93 1.04
N ILE A 699 -17.64 -22.65 0.69
CA ILE A 699 -16.65 -21.61 0.87
C ILE A 699 -17.09 -20.66 1.98
N GLU A 700 -16.21 -20.43 2.95
CA GLU A 700 -16.46 -19.50 4.06
C GLU A 700 -15.53 -18.29 3.98
N LYS A 701 -16.10 -17.10 3.86
CA LYS A 701 -15.31 -15.86 3.83
C LYS A 701 -15.01 -15.35 5.23
N GLY A 702 -13.73 -15.08 5.52
CA GLY A 702 -13.32 -14.49 6.79
C GLY A 702 -13.45 -15.42 7.98
N LYS A 703 -13.26 -16.73 7.78
CA LYS A 703 -13.24 -17.74 8.84
C LYS A 703 -12.25 -17.33 9.94
N THR A 704 -12.67 -17.42 11.19
CA THR A 704 -11.85 -17.10 12.36
C THR A 704 -11.57 -18.35 13.18
N ASP A 705 -10.46 -18.35 13.93
CA ASP A 705 -10.19 -19.40 14.92
C ASP A 705 -10.84 -19.10 16.27
N ALA A 706 -10.60 -19.98 17.25
CA ALA A 706 -11.19 -19.87 18.58
C ALA A 706 -10.81 -18.57 19.33
N SER A 707 -9.78 -17.84 18.88
CA SER A 707 -9.37 -16.56 19.45
C SER A 707 -10.01 -15.35 18.75
N GLY A 708 -10.74 -15.57 17.65
CA GLY A 708 -11.33 -14.52 16.82
C GLY A 708 -10.40 -13.98 15.74
N GLU A 709 -9.18 -14.52 15.61
CA GLU A 709 -8.24 -14.15 14.54
C GLU A 709 -8.63 -14.83 13.22
N LYS A 710 -8.59 -14.08 12.11
CA LYS A 710 -8.88 -14.62 10.77
C LYS A 710 -7.83 -15.63 10.35
N PHE A 711 -8.24 -16.65 9.60
CA PHE A 711 -7.29 -17.59 9.02
C PHE A 711 -6.40 -16.84 8.00
N PRO A 712 -5.07 -16.93 8.11
CA PRO A 712 -4.18 -16.35 7.12
C PRO A 712 -4.24 -17.17 5.82
N PRO A 713 -3.84 -16.60 4.66
CA PRO A 713 -3.69 -17.36 3.43
C PRO A 713 -2.76 -18.57 3.61
N GLY A 714 -3.13 -19.69 3.00
CA GLY A 714 -2.41 -20.97 3.09
C GLY A 714 -3.23 -22.09 3.74
N VAL A 715 -2.53 -23.14 4.18
CA VAL A 715 -3.15 -24.34 4.76
C VAL A 715 -3.06 -24.30 6.28
N LYS A 716 -4.19 -24.50 6.96
CA LYS A 716 -4.27 -24.56 8.44
C LYS A 716 -4.99 -25.83 8.87
N GLN A 717 -4.40 -26.55 9.82
CA GLN A 717 -5.05 -27.67 10.49
C GLN A 717 -5.69 -27.20 11.80
N VAL A 718 -6.94 -27.61 12.06
CA VAL A 718 -7.64 -27.37 13.33
C VAL A 718 -8.29 -28.68 13.79
N GLY A 719 -7.72 -29.28 14.83
CA GLY A 719 -8.09 -30.64 15.24
C GLY A 719 -7.79 -31.63 14.10
N ASP A 720 -8.81 -32.41 13.73
CA ASP A 720 -8.72 -33.42 12.65
C ASP A 720 -9.11 -32.88 11.27
N LYS A 721 -9.39 -31.57 11.15
CA LYS A 721 -9.82 -30.93 9.91
C LYS A 721 -8.72 -30.07 9.31
N PHE A 722 -8.67 -30.04 7.99
CA PHE A 722 -7.76 -29.20 7.21
C PHE A 722 -8.56 -28.14 6.46
N PHE A 723 -8.02 -26.93 6.42
CA PHE A 723 -8.60 -25.79 5.73
C PHE A 723 -7.56 -25.15 4.83
N PHE A 724 -7.97 -24.72 3.65
CA PHE A 724 -7.20 -23.86 2.78
C PHE A 724 -7.88 -22.49 2.70
N THR A 725 -7.14 -21.42 2.94
CA THR A 725 -7.60 -20.04 2.80
C THR A 725 -6.82 -19.36 1.68
N ASN A 726 -7.51 -18.77 0.70
CA ASN A 726 -6.86 -18.04 -0.40
C ASN A 726 -6.53 -16.59 0.01
N GLU A 727 -5.84 -15.84 -0.87
CA GLU A 727 -5.47 -14.44 -0.60
C GLU A 727 -6.69 -13.52 -0.35
N ASN A 728 -7.86 -13.89 -0.88
CA ASN A 728 -9.12 -13.18 -0.68
C ASN A 728 -9.82 -13.51 0.66
N GLY A 729 -9.23 -14.38 1.48
CA GLY A 729 -9.78 -14.82 2.76
C GLY A 729 -10.96 -15.79 2.63
N GLU A 730 -11.13 -16.42 1.46
CA GLU A 730 -12.10 -17.48 1.21
C GLU A 730 -11.51 -18.81 1.68
N THR A 731 -12.23 -19.52 2.56
CA THR A 731 -11.73 -20.72 3.22
C THR A 731 -12.54 -21.95 2.83
N GLN A 732 -11.86 -23.03 2.45
CA GLN A 732 -12.45 -24.30 2.05
C GLN A 732 -11.94 -25.44 2.95
N GLU A 733 -12.84 -26.28 3.44
CA GLU A 733 -12.48 -27.51 4.17
C GLU A 733 -12.01 -28.59 3.20
N LEU A 734 -11.04 -29.42 3.62
CA LEU A 734 -10.55 -30.54 2.83
C LEU A 734 -10.30 -31.79 3.68
N SER A 735 -10.47 -32.94 3.04
CA SER A 735 -10.19 -34.26 3.57
C SER A 735 -8.91 -34.82 2.95
N VAL A 736 -8.10 -35.49 3.76
CA VAL A 736 -6.84 -36.09 3.35
C VAL A 736 -7.01 -37.60 3.25
N VAL A 737 -6.70 -38.18 2.09
CA VAL A 737 -6.74 -39.63 1.85
C VAL A 737 -5.33 -40.12 1.51
N ALA A 738 -4.70 -40.84 2.43
CA ALA A 738 -3.40 -41.47 2.17
C ALA A 738 -3.58 -42.80 1.43
N ALA A 739 -2.75 -43.06 0.42
CA ALA A 739 -2.65 -44.40 -0.15
C ALA A 739 -2.13 -45.39 0.93
N PRO A 740 -2.60 -46.64 0.97
CA PRO A 740 -2.06 -47.63 1.90
C PRO A 740 -0.55 -47.79 1.65
N ALA A 741 0.23 -47.84 2.74
CA ALA A 741 1.67 -48.07 2.66
C ALA A 741 1.91 -49.41 1.94
N THR A 742 2.55 -49.35 0.77
CA THR A 742 2.95 -50.53 -0.02
C THR A 742 4.05 -51.31 0.67
#